data_AF-A0AAX6M825-F1
#
_entry.id   AF-A0AAX6M825-F1
#
_cell.length_a   1.000
_cell.length_b   1.000
_cell.length_c   1.000
_cell.angle_alpha   90.00
_cell.angle_beta   90.00
_cell.angle_gamma   90.00
#
_symmetry.space_group_name_H-M   'P 1'
#
loop_
_entity.id
_entity.type
_entity.pdbx_description
1 polymer ?
#
loop_
_entity_poly.entity_id
_entity_poly.type
_entity_poly.pdbx_seq_one_letter_code
_entity_poly.pdbx_strand_id
1 'polypeptide(L)'
;MPKNRQSRVTSQISKFSHLLHFIQEGDDHGGSQQEEEFANTPIFTAAVEKFILSTYKVSPAYLTTSASTNTSSASNHTALSSLSNSQASELVPQYGLVGIRQDSADTHAPVEDRLVLANINVPWSAFICGSQGAGKSHTLSCLLENALIPDNSAGRLPYPLAGMVMHYDKYTSHTSTQVCEAAYLCSSGIPVTVLVSPSNIWAMQNLYSNLLGMNVKVLPLYLNENQLDISRMLKLMAIDPAAKDTPLYMEVVMNIAREMAMEGPGVFTYSAFCDRLSKVKWVKGQETPLKLRLQLLDTFIAPSSKTTSKKPARAQEDIWAFEPGSLTIVDLSDPFFSSDDACALFSIALSIFLEERNKCGRIVALDEAHKGGEARILTGDLLSIIRQQRHTGTRVLVATQEPTLSPELIDLSNATFVHRFLSPSWYETLKKHLAGAQEQSSDDTEALFDTIVALQTGEALLFCPTALMDVDKNTSVRGRAKPLGNGYAKIKIRKRLTADGGKSIMATNTLVEALERTTIDNMSMNETTPKGEAEKNDSEMVIEIPGSSSKPSNSGKGKKKKAKKTQALPAEPPVDTDMSTTKMPSGGKMKQELKRQAQIMFENGSWTSFKDLTNSQRTELYSSVDTAFQLPAGTAAKTKTLKKFCYIGLDESLAKLNKSEDKE
;
A
#
# COMPACT_ATOMS: atom_id res chain seq x y z
N MET A 1 50.97 -31.75 54.12
CA MET A 1 51.84 -30.96 53.22
C MET A 1 52.61 -31.96 52.36
N PRO A 2 52.52 -31.89 51.02
CA PRO A 2 53.30 -30.88 50.29
C PRO A 2 52.51 -30.11 49.21
N LYS A 3 53.03 -28.91 48.91
CA LYS A 3 52.65 -28.00 47.84
C LYS A 3 53.24 -28.51 46.50
N ASN A 4 52.42 -28.75 45.49
CA ASN A 4 52.81 -28.65 44.07
C ASN A 4 51.59 -28.87 43.15
N ARG A 5 50.84 -27.80 42.88
CA ARG A 5 49.83 -27.78 41.81
C ARG A 5 49.54 -26.35 41.36
N GLN A 6 50.56 -25.57 41.01
CA GLN A 6 50.37 -24.19 40.53
C GLN A 6 51.31 -23.73 39.40
N SER A 7 52.00 -24.63 38.67
CA SER A 7 52.94 -24.23 37.61
C SER A 7 52.67 -24.81 36.21
N ARG A 8 51.44 -25.26 35.91
CA ARG A 8 51.13 -25.87 34.59
C ARG A 8 50.08 -25.16 33.72
N VAL A 9 49.64 -23.96 34.08
CA VAL A 9 48.66 -23.19 33.28
C VAL A 9 49.29 -22.03 32.50
N THR A 10 50.55 -21.67 32.77
CA THR A 10 51.21 -20.49 32.19
C THR A 10 51.99 -20.71 30.87
N SER A 11 51.74 -21.76 30.07
CA SER A 11 52.48 -21.97 28.80
C SER A 11 51.66 -22.22 27.53
N GLN A 12 50.34 -22.05 27.56
CA GLN A 12 49.55 -21.98 26.32
C GLN A 12 49.16 -20.57 25.93
N ILE A 13 48.91 -19.67 26.89
CA ILE A 13 48.53 -18.27 26.61
C ILE A 13 49.67 -17.48 25.95
N SER A 14 50.94 -17.73 26.30
CA SER A 14 52.08 -17.07 25.65
C SER A 14 52.35 -17.51 24.21
N LYS A 15 51.68 -18.56 23.71
CA LYS A 15 51.73 -18.92 22.28
C LYS A 15 50.76 -18.10 21.43
N PHE A 16 49.74 -17.51 22.07
CA PHE A 16 48.79 -16.61 21.43
C PHE A 16 49.21 -15.14 21.53
N SER A 17 50.34 -14.81 22.18
CA SER A 17 50.84 -13.43 22.25
C SER A 17 51.24 -12.87 20.89
N HIS A 18 51.73 -13.70 19.97
CA HIS A 18 51.98 -13.29 18.58
C HIS A 18 50.68 -13.07 17.79
N LEU A 19 49.57 -13.67 18.25
CA LEU A 19 48.23 -13.42 17.71
C LEU A 19 47.59 -12.17 18.34
N LEU A 20 48.19 -11.58 19.38
CA LEU A 20 47.74 -10.28 19.90
C LEU A 20 47.91 -9.19 18.86
N HIS A 21 48.90 -9.23 17.96
CA HIS A 21 48.98 -8.28 16.83
C HIS A 21 47.83 -8.45 15.80
N PHE A 22 47.16 -9.61 15.78
CA PHE A 22 45.95 -9.82 14.97
C PHE A 22 44.66 -9.37 15.66
N ILE A 23 44.70 -9.10 16.99
CA ILE A 23 43.54 -8.69 17.81
C ILE A 23 43.67 -7.22 18.23
N GLN A 24 44.86 -6.80 18.65
CA GLN A 24 45.34 -5.44 18.77
C GLN A 24 45.82 -5.02 17.39
N GLU A 25 44.90 -4.63 16.53
CA GLU A 25 45.25 -3.82 15.37
C GLU A 25 46.08 -2.64 15.87
N GLY A 26 47.34 -2.56 15.42
CA GLY A 26 48.24 -1.49 15.82
C GLY A 26 47.61 -0.13 15.51
N ASP A 27 47.86 0.85 16.37
CA ASP A 27 47.35 2.23 16.29
C ASP A 27 47.60 2.96 14.95
N ASP A 28 48.35 2.36 14.00
CA ASP A 28 48.50 2.83 12.62
C ASP A 28 47.36 2.38 11.67
N HIS A 29 46.51 1.43 12.07
CA HIS A 29 45.36 0.90 11.28
C HIS A 29 43.98 1.36 11.78
N GLY A 30 43.90 2.19 12.83
CA GLY A 30 42.63 2.71 13.35
C GLY A 30 41.78 3.51 12.34
N GLY A 31 42.35 3.87 11.17
CA GLY A 31 41.60 4.47 10.07
C GLY A 31 40.72 3.49 9.29
N SER A 32 41.20 2.29 8.97
CA SER A 32 40.42 1.33 8.20
C SER A 32 39.20 0.83 8.97
N GLN A 33 39.31 0.66 10.29
CA GLN A 33 38.16 0.29 11.14
C GLN A 33 37.11 1.40 11.21
N GLN A 34 37.50 2.67 11.37
CA GLN A 34 36.54 3.77 11.40
C GLN A 34 35.87 4.00 10.04
N GLU A 35 36.60 3.79 8.94
CA GLU A 35 36.05 3.81 7.59
C GLU A 35 35.04 2.68 7.37
N GLU A 36 35.33 1.46 7.82
CA GLU A 36 34.41 0.32 7.74
C GLU A 36 33.18 0.51 8.63
N GLU A 37 33.36 1.02 9.85
CA GLU A 37 32.27 1.36 10.78
C GLU A 37 31.36 2.43 10.18
N PHE A 38 31.93 3.46 9.55
CA PHE A 38 31.19 4.51 8.84
C PHE A 38 30.48 3.97 7.58
N ALA A 39 31.13 3.15 6.77
CA ALA A 39 30.53 2.58 5.56
C ALA A 39 29.32 1.69 5.88
N ASN A 40 29.31 1.05 7.06
CA ASN A 40 28.26 0.13 7.50
C ASN A 40 27.24 0.75 8.46
N THR A 41 27.41 2.01 8.88
CA THR A 41 26.45 2.65 9.80
C THR A 41 25.13 2.95 9.07
N PRO A 42 23.97 2.65 9.67
CA PRO A 42 22.67 2.91 9.04
C PRO A 42 22.34 4.41 8.98
N ILE A 43 22.79 5.19 9.98
CA ILE A 43 22.48 6.62 10.13
C ILE A 43 23.72 7.35 10.62
N PHE A 44 24.00 8.51 10.03
CA PHE A 44 25.13 9.36 10.43
C PHE A 44 24.79 10.84 10.27
N THR A 45 25.56 11.71 10.93
CA THR A 45 25.47 13.16 10.70
C THR A 45 26.44 13.62 9.61
N ALA A 46 26.10 14.70 8.91
CA ALA A 46 27.01 15.32 7.97
C ALA A 46 28.32 15.81 8.62
N ALA A 47 28.30 16.12 9.93
CA ALA A 47 29.52 16.41 10.69
C ALA A 47 30.50 15.22 10.70
N VAL A 48 29.99 14.01 10.93
CA VAL A 48 30.80 12.78 10.91
C VAL A 48 31.31 12.50 9.51
N GLU A 49 30.47 12.65 8.48
CA GLU A 49 30.89 12.49 7.09
C GLU A 49 32.05 13.46 6.75
N LYS A 50 31.90 14.76 7.04
CA LYS A 50 32.96 15.76 6.85
C LYS A 50 34.23 15.39 7.62
N PHE A 51 34.07 14.93 8.86
CA PHE A 51 35.19 14.52 9.71
C PHE A 51 35.97 13.33 9.12
N ILE A 52 35.30 12.24 8.77
CA ILE A 52 35.91 11.04 8.18
C ILE A 52 36.60 11.41 6.86
N LEU A 53 35.93 12.17 6.00
CA LEU A 53 36.50 12.65 4.74
C LEU A 53 37.75 13.52 4.95
N SER A 54 37.78 14.37 5.98
CA SER A 54 38.92 15.24 6.27
C SER A 54 40.11 14.49 6.92
N THR A 55 39.83 13.47 7.72
CA THR A 55 40.84 12.77 8.55
C THR A 55 41.60 11.71 7.75
N TYR A 56 40.92 11.03 6.84
CA TYR A 56 41.48 9.87 6.14
C TYR A 56 41.84 10.13 4.66
N LYS A 57 41.53 11.33 4.13
CA LYS A 57 41.98 11.77 2.80
C LYS A 57 43.23 12.65 2.83
N VAL A 58 44.33 12.14 3.38
CA VAL A 58 45.68 12.60 3.01
C VAL A 58 46.63 11.40 2.94
N SER A 59 46.85 10.88 1.72
CA SER A 59 48.12 10.26 1.31
C SER A 59 48.20 10.07 -0.22
N PRO A 60 48.83 11.00 -0.96
CA PRO A 60 49.45 10.70 -2.25
C PRO A 60 50.90 10.28 -1.99
N ALA A 61 51.12 9.03 -1.59
CA ALA A 61 52.48 8.55 -1.31
C ALA A 61 52.67 7.07 -1.67
N TYR A 62 52.28 6.66 -2.88
CA TYR A 62 52.82 5.42 -3.50
C TYR A 62 52.62 5.44 -5.03
N LEU A 63 53.21 6.41 -5.72
CA LEU A 63 53.50 6.31 -7.16
C LEU A 63 54.82 7.02 -7.48
N THR A 64 55.93 6.46 -6.97
CA THR A 64 57.26 6.73 -7.52
C THR A 64 57.92 5.40 -7.85
N THR A 65 57.77 4.96 -9.10
CA THR A 65 58.87 4.35 -9.87
C THR A 65 58.55 4.24 -11.36
N SER A 66 59.38 4.94 -12.13
CA SER A 66 59.83 4.67 -13.51
C SER A 66 58.79 4.52 -14.63
N ALA A 67 58.60 5.61 -15.39
CA ALA A 67 58.50 5.51 -16.84
C ALA A 67 59.24 6.68 -17.50
N SER A 68 60.31 6.32 -18.19
CA SER A 68 61.14 7.16 -19.04
C SER A 68 60.33 7.84 -20.15
N THR A 69 60.73 9.08 -20.41
CA THR A 69 60.54 9.86 -21.65
C THR A 69 60.16 9.05 -22.88
N ASN A 70 59.04 9.39 -23.51
CA ASN A 70 59.05 9.85 -24.90
C ASN A 70 57.80 10.64 -25.27
N THR A 71 58.07 11.74 -25.95
CA THR A 71 57.20 12.76 -26.51
C THR A 71 56.39 12.25 -27.71
N SER A 72 55.12 12.62 -27.82
CA SER A 72 54.58 13.46 -28.92
C SER A 72 53.04 13.51 -28.93
N SER A 73 52.52 14.74 -28.97
CA SER A 73 51.29 15.24 -29.66
C SER A 73 50.00 14.37 -29.62
N ALA A 74 48.82 14.85 -29.25
CA ALA A 74 48.25 16.18 -29.42
C ALA A 74 46.96 16.35 -28.60
N SER A 75 46.62 17.62 -28.34
CA SER A 75 45.26 18.18 -28.23
C SER A 75 44.24 17.48 -27.31
N ASN A 76 43.99 18.09 -26.15
CA ASN A 76 42.64 18.44 -25.68
C ASN A 76 42.73 19.36 -24.44
N HIS A 77 42.69 20.66 -24.69
CA HIS A 77 42.38 21.66 -23.66
C HIS A 77 40.87 21.69 -23.43
N THR A 78 40.39 20.95 -22.43
CA THR A 78 39.20 21.23 -21.57
C THR A 78 38.85 19.97 -20.76
N ALA A 79 39.66 19.62 -19.75
CA ALA A 79 39.33 18.54 -18.81
C ALA A 79 40.14 18.60 -17.50
N LEU A 80 40.43 19.78 -16.96
CA LEU A 80 41.25 19.92 -15.74
C LEU A 80 40.55 20.62 -14.58
N SER A 81 39.24 20.42 -14.43
CA SER A 81 38.49 20.86 -13.24
C SER A 81 37.49 19.83 -12.68
N SER A 82 37.46 18.60 -13.20
CA SER A 82 36.49 17.56 -12.75
C SER A 82 37.11 16.35 -12.06
N LEU A 83 38.43 16.29 -11.89
CA LEU A 83 39.13 15.12 -11.34
C LEU A 83 39.45 15.20 -9.83
N SER A 84 39.05 16.26 -9.13
CA SER A 84 39.30 16.40 -7.68
C SER A 84 38.10 16.06 -6.79
N ASN A 85 36.92 15.74 -7.34
CA ASN A 85 35.72 15.39 -6.58
C ASN A 85 35.31 13.90 -6.66
N SER A 86 36.01 13.07 -7.46
CA SER A 86 35.55 11.70 -7.77
C SER A 86 35.78 10.66 -6.66
N GLN A 87 36.71 10.88 -5.74
CA GLN A 87 37.05 9.87 -4.72
C GLN A 87 36.35 10.06 -3.37
N ALA A 88 35.65 11.18 -3.11
CA ALA A 88 34.94 11.40 -1.83
C ALA A 88 33.64 10.60 -1.70
N SER A 89 33.22 10.02 -2.82
CA SER A 89 31.99 9.28 -3.05
C SER A 89 32.04 7.78 -2.69
N GLU A 90 33.16 7.26 -2.21
CA GLU A 90 33.40 5.80 -2.24
C GLU A 90 32.92 5.05 -0.99
N LEU A 91 33.02 5.66 0.21
CA LEU A 91 32.69 4.98 1.47
C LEU A 91 31.18 4.78 1.68
N VAL A 92 30.38 5.81 1.41
CA VAL A 92 28.92 5.75 1.42
C VAL A 92 28.42 6.29 0.07
N PRO A 93 28.35 5.44 -0.96
CA PRO A 93 28.03 5.90 -2.33
C PRO A 93 26.57 6.31 -2.49
N GLN A 94 25.69 5.93 -1.55
CA GLN A 94 24.27 6.22 -1.58
C GLN A 94 23.73 6.58 -0.20
N TYR A 95 23.12 7.75 -0.08
CA TYR A 95 22.54 8.24 1.17
C TYR A 95 21.40 9.22 0.89
N GLY A 96 20.53 9.41 1.89
CA GLY A 96 19.46 10.39 1.83
C GLY A 96 19.21 11.08 3.15
N LEU A 97 18.90 12.37 3.09
CA LEU A 97 18.57 13.21 4.23
C LEU A 97 17.29 12.71 4.90
N VAL A 98 17.36 12.47 6.20
CA VAL A 98 16.21 12.12 7.03
C VAL A 98 15.63 13.36 7.69
N GLY A 99 16.50 14.25 8.17
CA GLY A 99 16.07 15.41 8.92
C GLY A 99 17.24 16.18 9.54
N ILE A 100 16.91 16.97 10.57
CA ILE A 100 17.88 17.76 11.31
C ILE A 100 17.81 17.44 12.81
N ARG A 101 18.98 17.27 13.42
CA ARG A 101 19.14 17.06 14.86
C ARG A 101 18.86 18.35 15.63
N GLN A 102 18.08 18.24 16.71
CA GLN A 102 17.60 19.38 17.52
C GLN A 102 18.19 19.43 18.94
N ASP A 103 18.77 18.34 19.43
CA ASP A 103 19.30 18.20 20.80
C ASP A 103 20.81 18.43 20.91
N SER A 104 21.47 18.89 19.84
CA SER A 104 22.91 19.15 19.88
C SER A 104 23.22 20.25 20.91
N ALA A 105 24.04 19.89 21.91
CA ALA A 105 24.47 20.80 22.98
C ALA A 105 25.31 21.98 22.45
N ASP A 106 25.90 21.84 21.27
CA ASP A 106 26.64 22.89 20.57
C ASP A 106 25.67 23.78 19.80
N THR A 107 25.08 24.76 20.49
CA THR A 107 24.23 25.80 19.90
C THR A 107 24.96 26.66 18.85
N HIS A 108 26.30 26.56 18.80
CA HIS A 108 27.17 27.23 17.83
C HIS A 108 27.59 26.35 16.63
N ALA A 109 27.22 25.07 16.59
CA ALA A 109 27.54 24.23 15.44
C ALA A 109 26.75 24.67 14.19
N PRO A 110 27.39 24.65 13.00
CA PRO A 110 26.71 24.92 11.74
C PRO A 110 25.45 24.06 11.59
N VAL A 111 24.39 24.63 11.00
CA VAL A 111 23.13 23.91 10.74
C VAL A 111 23.37 22.65 9.92
N GLU A 112 24.32 22.72 8.98
CA GLU A 112 24.72 21.59 8.12
C GLU A 112 25.24 20.39 8.92
N ASP A 113 25.98 20.64 10.00
CA ASP A 113 26.61 19.59 10.80
C ASP A 113 25.57 18.78 11.60
N ARG A 114 24.37 19.35 11.76
CA ARG A 114 23.22 18.71 12.40
C ARG A 114 22.33 17.92 11.43
N LEU A 115 22.64 17.90 10.13
CA LEU A 115 21.88 17.11 9.16
C LEU A 115 22.09 15.63 9.42
N VAL A 116 20.99 14.89 9.51
CA VAL A 116 20.96 13.45 9.76
C VAL A 116 20.67 12.74 8.44
N LEU A 117 21.60 11.88 8.02
CA LEU A 117 21.60 11.16 6.76
C LEU A 117 21.38 9.67 7.03
N ALA A 118 20.56 9.03 6.21
CA ALA A 118 20.39 7.59 6.17
C ALA A 118 21.31 7.00 5.09
N ASN A 119 22.09 5.99 5.45
CA ASN A 119 22.89 5.21 4.53
C ASN A 119 21.98 4.28 3.74
N ILE A 120 21.78 4.55 2.45
CA ILE A 120 20.94 3.72 1.59
C ILE A 120 21.78 2.66 0.87
N ASN A 121 23.11 2.68 1.00
CA ASN A 121 23.98 1.69 0.39
C ASN A 121 23.95 0.33 1.10
N VAL A 122 23.84 0.31 2.44
CA VAL A 122 23.81 -0.93 3.23
C VAL A 122 22.40 -1.34 3.66
N PRO A 123 22.12 -2.65 3.83
CA PRO A 123 20.82 -3.11 4.31
C PRO A 123 20.69 -2.92 5.82
N TRP A 124 19.62 -2.23 6.23
CA TRP A 124 19.24 -2.05 7.63
C TRP A 124 17.72 -2.00 7.76
N SER A 125 17.24 -2.18 8.99
CA SER A 125 15.83 -2.19 9.34
C SER A 125 15.45 -0.99 10.22
N ALA A 126 14.26 -0.45 9.99
CA ALA A 126 13.70 0.66 10.74
C ALA A 126 12.35 0.29 11.36
N PHE A 127 12.17 0.59 12.64
CA PHE A 127 10.88 0.57 13.31
C PHE A 127 10.38 2.00 13.52
N ILE A 128 9.14 2.29 13.16
CA ILE A 128 8.55 3.63 13.23
C ILE A 128 7.26 3.52 14.03
N CYS A 129 7.17 4.20 15.17
CA CYS A 129 5.97 4.16 16.01
C CYS A 129 5.53 5.54 16.50
N GLY A 130 4.27 5.63 16.93
CA GLY A 130 3.64 6.87 17.39
C GLY A 130 2.14 6.93 17.13
N SER A 131 1.48 7.88 17.78
CA SER A 131 0.03 8.09 17.60
C SER A 131 -0.35 8.47 16.16
N GLN A 132 -1.61 8.30 15.80
CA GLN A 132 -2.14 8.73 14.50
C GLN A 132 -1.88 10.23 14.30
N GLY A 133 -1.42 10.62 13.12
CA GLY A 133 -1.09 12.02 12.79
C GLY A 133 0.19 12.57 13.44
N ALA A 134 0.98 11.76 14.16
CA ALA A 134 2.22 12.21 14.77
C ALA A 134 3.38 12.41 13.77
N GLY A 135 3.32 11.78 12.59
CA GLY A 135 4.35 11.86 11.55
C GLY A 135 4.96 10.52 11.11
N LYS A 136 4.40 9.38 11.54
CA LYS A 136 4.90 8.03 11.17
C LYS A 136 4.99 7.80 9.65
N SER A 137 3.86 7.91 8.96
CA SER A 137 3.74 7.71 7.51
C SER A 137 4.59 8.72 6.73
N HIS A 138 4.78 9.91 7.32
CA HIS A 138 5.70 10.93 6.81
C HIS A 138 7.17 10.48 6.89
N THR A 139 7.61 9.92 8.03
CA THR A 139 8.95 9.32 8.15
C THR A 139 9.11 8.12 7.22
N LEU A 140 8.12 7.24 7.13
CA LEU A 140 8.13 6.09 6.22
C LEU A 140 8.31 6.55 4.77
N SER A 141 7.50 7.53 4.33
CA SER A 141 7.58 8.13 2.99
C SER A 141 8.93 8.81 2.76
N CYS A 142 9.48 9.52 3.74
CA CYS A 142 10.81 10.15 3.65
C CYS A 142 11.92 9.11 3.40
N LEU A 143 11.88 7.97 4.10
CA LEU A 143 12.82 6.87 3.90
C LEU A 143 12.63 6.18 2.55
N LEU A 144 11.39 6.01 2.09
CA LEU A 144 11.08 5.50 0.75
C LEU A 144 11.57 6.46 -0.35
N GLU A 145 11.37 7.78 -0.19
CA GLU A 145 11.90 8.79 -1.11
C GLU A 145 13.42 8.67 -1.26
N ASN A 146 14.13 8.52 -0.13
CA ASN A 146 15.59 8.35 -0.12
C ASN A 146 16.05 7.04 -0.80
N ALA A 147 15.16 6.05 -0.94
CA ALA A 147 15.45 4.74 -1.52
C ALA A 147 15.00 4.59 -2.98
N LEU A 148 14.10 5.44 -3.47
CA LEU A 148 13.44 5.29 -4.78
C LEU A 148 13.68 6.46 -5.73
N ILE A 149 13.88 7.68 -5.23
CA ILE A 149 14.06 8.86 -6.10
C ILE A 149 15.55 8.99 -6.45
N PRO A 150 15.95 8.79 -7.72
CA PRO A 150 17.34 8.94 -8.13
C PRO A 150 17.82 10.37 -7.91
N ASP A 151 19.08 10.51 -7.47
CA ASP A 151 19.87 11.75 -7.34
C ASP A 151 19.06 13.05 -7.26
N ASN A 152 18.76 13.48 -6.03
CA ASN A 152 17.88 14.62 -5.77
C ASN A 152 18.47 15.57 -4.72
N SER A 153 17.76 16.67 -4.43
CA SER A 153 18.24 17.67 -3.45
C SER A 153 18.37 17.15 -2.02
N ALA A 154 17.77 16.01 -1.69
CA ALA A 154 17.83 15.37 -0.38
C ALA A 154 18.94 14.31 -0.30
N GLY A 155 19.62 13.92 -1.37
CA GLY A 155 20.68 12.94 -1.28
C GLY A 155 21.13 12.36 -2.62
N ARG A 156 22.06 11.41 -2.54
CA ARG A 156 22.67 10.74 -3.68
C ARG A 156 22.21 9.29 -3.74
N LEU A 157 21.66 8.87 -4.88
CA LEU A 157 21.10 7.55 -5.11
C LEU A 157 21.33 7.12 -6.58
N PRO A 158 22.58 6.76 -6.94
CA PRO A 158 22.93 6.31 -8.30
C PRO A 158 22.30 4.97 -8.67
N TYR A 159 21.97 4.12 -7.69
CA TYR A 159 21.34 2.81 -7.90
C TYR A 159 20.03 2.72 -7.10
N PRO A 160 18.93 3.30 -7.61
CA PRO A 160 17.63 3.24 -6.96
C PRO A 160 17.20 1.82 -6.63
N LEU A 161 16.57 1.66 -5.47
CA LEU A 161 16.03 0.37 -5.03
C LEU A 161 14.68 0.12 -5.71
N ALA A 162 14.25 -1.13 -5.72
CA ALA A 162 12.84 -1.44 -5.93
C ALA A 162 12.11 -1.47 -4.59
N GLY A 163 10.94 -0.83 -4.51
CA GLY A 163 10.14 -0.75 -3.30
C GLY A 163 8.90 -1.64 -3.34
N MET A 164 8.59 -2.28 -2.22
CA MET A 164 7.29 -2.91 -2.00
C MET A 164 6.66 -2.39 -0.69
N VAL A 165 5.44 -1.86 -0.77
CA VAL A 165 4.65 -1.44 0.39
C VAL A 165 3.47 -2.39 0.54
N MET A 166 3.28 -2.93 1.74
CA MET A 166 2.10 -3.71 2.10
C MET A 166 1.11 -2.82 2.84
N HIS A 167 -0.12 -2.77 2.35
CA HIS A 167 -1.18 -1.95 2.93
C HIS A 167 -2.45 -2.78 3.12
N TYR A 168 -3.00 -2.74 4.33
CA TYR A 168 -4.26 -3.37 4.66
C TYR A 168 -5.06 -2.45 5.58
N ASP A 169 -6.28 -2.14 5.17
CA ASP A 169 -7.27 -1.50 6.01
C ASP A 169 -8.53 -2.37 6.16
N LYS A 170 -9.10 -2.38 7.37
CA LYS A 170 -10.39 -3.03 7.58
C LYS A 170 -11.44 -2.25 6.82
N TYR A 171 -11.98 -2.88 5.79
CA TYR A 171 -13.00 -2.26 4.96
C TYR A 171 -14.20 -1.83 5.82
N THR A 172 -14.52 -0.53 5.81
CA THR A 172 -15.69 0.04 6.50
C THR A 172 -16.77 0.50 5.52
N SER A 173 -16.39 1.11 4.38
CA SER A 173 -17.26 1.41 3.25
C SER A 173 -16.46 1.81 2.01
N HIS A 174 -17.04 1.68 0.81
CA HIS A 174 -16.42 2.10 -0.46
C HIS A 174 -16.05 3.59 -0.50
N THR A 175 -16.65 4.40 0.37
CA THR A 175 -16.42 5.86 0.47
C THR A 175 -15.46 6.26 1.58
N SER A 176 -15.14 5.36 2.51
CA SER A 176 -14.27 5.62 3.67
C SER A 176 -12.94 4.88 3.61
N THR A 177 -12.78 3.90 2.70
CA THR A 177 -11.47 3.31 2.40
C THR A 177 -10.50 4.41 1.99
N GLN A 178 -9.35 4.46 2.63
CA GLN A 178 -8.30 5.43 2.30
C GLN A 178 -7.33 4.82 1.30
N VAL A 179 -6.73 5.68 0.47
CA VAL A 179 -5.60 5.27 -0.36
C VAL A 179 -4.37 5.06 0.52
N CYS A 180 -3.50 4.11 0.13
CA CYS A 180 -2.20 4.00 0.75
C CYS A 180 -1.42 5.31 0.55
N GLU A 181 -0.95 5.94 1.62
CA GLU A 181 -0.26 7.25 1.56
C GLU A 181 1.03 7.19 0.72
N ALA A 182 1.67 6.02 0.66
CA ALA A 182 2.85 5.79 -0.16
C ALA A 182 2.55 5.94 -1.66
N ALA A 183 1.29 5.84 -2.09
CA ALA A 183 0.94 6.04 -3.49
C ALA A 183 1.23 7.47 -3.98
N TYR A 184 1.24 8.46 -3.08
CA TYR A 184 1.58 9.85 -3.43
C TYR A 184 3.05 10.03 -3.82
N LEU A 185 3.90 9.02 -3.64
CA LEU A 185 5.29 9.02 -4.14
C LEU A 185 5.34 9.20 -5.67
N CYS A 186 4.27 8.85 -6.39
CA CYS A 186 4.15 9.07 -7.84
C CYS A 186 4.29 10.54 -8.27
N SER A 187 4.01 11.49 -7.38
CA SER A 187 4.11 12.93 -7.66
C SER A 187 5.52 13.41 -7.98
N SER A 188 6.57 12.65 -7.63
CA SER A 188 7.96 12.91 -8.02
C SER A 188 8.42 12.05 -9.21
N GLY A 189 7.49 11.51 -9.99
CA GLY A 189 7.79 10.73 -11.20
C GLY A 189 8.08 9.25 -10.95
N ILE A 190 7.99 8.77 -9.71
CA ILE A 190 8.13 7.34 -9.38
C ILE A 190 6.99 6.55 -10.05
N PRO A 191 7.27 5.49 -10.83
CA PRO A 191 6.26 4.56 -11.28
C PRO A 191 5.67 3.80 -10.08
N VAL A 192 4.36 3.93 -9.87
CA VAL A 192 3.64 3.26 -8.77
C VAL A 192 2.68 2.23 -9.34
N THR A 193 2.84 0.96 -8.97
CA THR A 193 1.93 -0.12 -9.33
C THR A 193 1.18 -0.60 -8.09
N VAL A 194 -0.13 -0.42 -8.04
CA VAL A 194 -1.01 -0.89 -6.97
C VAL A 194 -1.61 -2.23 -7.37
N LEU A 195 -1.16 -3.29 -6.71
CA LEU A 195 -1.70 -4.64 -6.84
C LEU A 195 -2.83 -4.83 -5.84
N VAL A 196 -4.01 -5.16 -6.35
CA VAL A 196 -5.22 -5.29 -5.54
C VAL A 196 -5.88 -6.64 -5.74
N SER A 197 -6.67 -7.06 -4.76
CA SER A 197 -7.50 -8.25 -4.90
C SER A 197 -8.37 -8.18 -6.17
N PRO A 198 -8.44 -9.25 -6.98
CA PRO A 198 -9.31 -9.31 -8.15
C PRO A 198 -10.79 -9.03 -7.86
N SER A 199 -11.27 -9.31 -6.64
CA SER A 199 -12.65 -9.02 -6.24
C SER A 199 -12.94 -7.54 -6.01
N ASN A 200 -11.92 -6.73 -5.71
CA ASN A 200 -12.09 -5.30 -5.37
C ASN A 200 -11.45 -4.35 -6.40
N ILE A 201 -11.02 -4.86 -7.56
CA ILE A 201 -10.28 -4.08 -8.58
C ILE A 201 -10.98 -2.79 -9.00
N TRP A 202 -12.30 -2.82 -9.21
CA TRP A 202 -13.06 -1.66 -9.70
C TRP A 202 -13.19 -0.57 -8.64
N ALA A 203 -13.43 -0.96 -7.38
CA ALA A 203 -13.50 0.01 -6.30
C ALA A 203 -12.14 0.67 -6.08
N MET A 204 -11.05 -0.11 -6.16
CA MET A 204 -9.69 0.40 -6.00
C MET A 204 -9.27 1.27 -7.19
N GLN A 205 -9.62 0.92 -8.43
CA GLN A 205 -9.40 1.78 -9.59
C GLN A 205 -10.08 3.14 -9.42
N ASN A 206 -11.33 3.16 -8.92
CA ASN A 206 -12.03 4.40 -8.62
C ASN A 206 -11.39 5.15 -7.44
N LEU A 207 -10.93 4.44 -6.41
CA LEU A 207 -10.27 5.04 -5.24
C LEU A 207 -8.98 5.77 -5.63
N TYR A 208 -8.12 5.10 -6.41
CA TYR A 208 -6.85 5.64 -6.87
C TYR A 208 -7.02 6.54 -8.13
N SER A 209 -8.25 6.74 -8.64
CA SER A 209 -8.52 7.51 -9.86
C SER A 209 -7.99 8.94 -9.82
N ASN A 210 -8.08 9.59 -8.65
CA ASN A 210 -7.55 10.93 -8.43
C ASN A 210 -6.02 11.01 -8.58
N LEU A 211 -5.32 9.87 -8.45
CA LEU A 211 -3.88 9.73 -8.62
C LEU A 211 -3.50 9.16 -10.00
N LEU A 212 -4.46 8.65 -10.81
CA LEU A 212 -4.19 8.03 -12.13
C LEU A 212 -3.55 8.99 -13.14
N GLY A 213 -3.61 10.30 -12.91
CA GLY A 213 -2.88 11.32 -13.70
C GLY A 213 -1.37 11.40 -13.40
N MET A 214 -0.89 10.73 -12.36
CA MET A 214 0.51 10.72 -11.93
C MET A 214 1.04 9.28 -11.93
N ASN A 215 1.51 8.72 -13.06
CA ASN A 215 2.26 7.45 -13.15
C ASN A 215 1.80 6.27 -12.23
N VAL A 216 0.51 6.20 -11.89
CA VAL A 216 -0.07 5.17 -11.01
C VAL A 216 -0.85 4.18 -11.87
N LYS A 217 -0.60 2.89 -11.68
CA LYS A 217 -1.32 1.80 -12.32
C LYS A 217 -2.00 0.94 -11.26
N VAL A 218 -3.26 0.59 -11.46
CA VAL A 218 -4.00 -0.31 -10.55
C VAL A 218 -4.29 -1.61 -11.29
N LEU A 219 -3.71 -2.71 -10.82
CA LEU A 219 -3.73 -4.01 -11.49
C LEU A 219 -4.23 -5.11 -10.56
N PRO A 220 -4.94 -6.12 -11.09
CA PRO A 220 -5.35 -7.26 -10.29
C PRO A 220 -4.13 -8.12 -9.91
N LEU A 221 -4.06 -8.50 -8.63
CA LEU A 221 -3.05 -9.40 -8.10
C LEU A 221 -3.31 -10.82 -8.63
N TYR A 222 -2.49 -11.24 -9.59
CA TYR A 222 -2.50 -12.61 -10.11
C TYR A 222 -1.13 -13.27 -9.93
N LEU A 223 -1.15 -14.49 -9.40
CA LEU A 223 0.02 -15.37 -9.31
C LEU A 223 0.17 -16.15 -10.60
N ASN A 224 1.40 -16.29 -11.07
CA ASN A 224 1.71 -17.24 -12.12
C ASN A 224 1.73 -18.65 -11.55
N GLU A 225 1.36 -19.63 -12.37
CA GLU A 225 1.39 -21.04 -11.96
C GLU A 225 2.78 -21.49 -11.51
N ASN A 226 3.83 -21.00 -12.18
CA ASN A 226 5.22 -21.29 -11.86
C ASN A 226 5.69 -20.62 -10.55
N GLN A 227 5.00 -19.59 -10.08
CA GLN A 227 5.33 -18.91 -8.82
C GLN A 227 4.64 -19.57 -7.62
N LEU A 228 3.62 -20.41 -7.85
CA LEU A 228 2.92 -21.11 -6.79
C LEU A 228 3.65 -22.43 -6.47
N ASP A 229 4.73 -22.32 -5.70
CA ASP A 229 5.39 -23.50 -5.13
C ASP A 229 4.57 -24.13 -3.99
N ILE A 230 5.02 -25.28 -3.51
CA ILE A 230 4.38 -25.99 -2.40
C ILE A 230 4.25 -25.10 -1.16
N SER A 231 5.29 -24.32 -0.83
CA SER A 231 5.29 -23.47 0.37
C SER A 231 4.24 -22.37 0.27
N ARG A 232 4.18 -21.66 -0.86
CA ARG A 232 3.24 -20.57 -1.14
C ARG A 232 1.80 -21.07 -1.24
N MET A 233 1.60 -22.23 -1.87
CA MET A 233 0.28 -22.88 -1.89
C MET A 233 -0.20 -23.18 -0.47
N LEU A 234 0.64 -23.77 0.38
CA LEU A 234 0.27 -24.09 1.77
C LEU A 234 0.03 -22.81 2.60
N LYS A 235 0.81 -21.75 2.39
CA LYS A 235 0.56 -20.43 3.02
C LYS A 235 -0.83 -19.89 2.64
N LEU A 236 -1.23 -19.97 1.37
CA LEU A 236 -2.56 -19.55 0.89
C LEU A 236 -3.71 -20.41 1.40
N MET A 237 -3.46 -21.67 1.73
CA MET A 237 -4.46 -22.53 2.37
C MET A 237 -4.64 -22.18 3.87
N ALA A 238 -3.99 -21.12 4.35
CA ALA A 238 -3.95 -20.58 5.72
C ALA A 238 -3.68 -21.67 6.76
N ILE A 239 -2.64 -22.46 6.50
CA ILE A 239 -2.15 -23.45 7.44
C ILE A 239 -1.02 -22.78 8.21
N ASP A 240 -1.26 -22.47 9.47
CA ASP A 240 -0.16 -22.36 10.42
C ASP A 240 0.31 -23.79 10.73
N PRO A 241 1.53 -24.20 10.34
CA PRO A 241 2.05 -25.53 10.68
C PRO A 241 2.18 -25.76 12.20
N ALA A 242 2.08 -24.70 13.02
CA ALA A 242 2.01 -24.77 14.47
C ALA A 242 0.58 -24.80 15.04
N ALA A 243 -0.46 -24.77 14.19
CA ALA A 243 -1.84 -24.85 14.64
C ALA A 243 -2.15 -26.21 15.27
N LYS A 244 -2.70 -26.17 16.49
CA LYS A 244 -3.03 -27.35 17.30
C LYS A 244 -4.06 -28.28 16.65
N ASP A 245 -4.91 -27.73 15.78
CA ASP A 245 -6.00 -28.42 15.08
C ASP A 245 -5.82 -28.33 13.55
N THR A 246 -4.80 -29.00 13.01
CA THR A 246 -4.64 -29.12 11.56
C THR A 246 -5.73 -30.02 10.98
N PRO A 247 -6.53 -29.59 9.97
CA PRO A 247 -7.59 -30.41 9.42
C PRO A 247 -7.06 -31.70 8.78
N LEU A 248 -7.75 -32.83 8.98
CA LEU A 248 -7.30 -34.15 8.49
C LEU A 248 -7.09 -34.21 6.96
N TYR A 249 -7.82 -33.41 6.17
CA TYR A 249 -7.61 -33.35 4.73
C TYR A 249 -6.20 -32.83 4.35
N MET A 250 -5.54 -32.11 5.27
CA MET A 250 -4.21 -31.58 5.06
C MET A 250 -3.13 -32.63 5.05
N GLU A 251 -3.29 -33.74 5.78
CA GLU A 251 -2.32 -34.84 5.73
C GLU A 251 -2.23 -35.40 4.30
N VAL A 252 -3.37 -35.53 3.63
CA VAL A 252 -3.44 -35.98 2.24
C VAL A 252 -2.83 -34.95 1.29
N VAL A 253 -3.14 -33.66 1.47
CA VAL A 253 -2.55 -32.57 0.68
C VAL A 253 -1.02 -32.55 0.82
N MET A 254 -0.50 -32.67 2.05
CA MET A 254 0.93 -32.69 2.33
C MET A 254 1.63 -33.91 1.74
N ASN A 255 0.98 -35.08 1.77
CA ASN A 255 1.53 -36.29 1.15
C ASN A 255 1.66 -36.12 -0.37
N ILE A 256 0.64 -35.59 -1.04
CA ILE A 256 0.70 -35.31 -2.49
C ILE A 256 1.77 -34.28 -2.80
N ALA A 257 1.84 -33.20 -2.02
CA ALA A 257 2.87 -32.17 -2.19
C ALA A 257 4.28 -32.75 -2.02
N ARG A 258 4.48 -33.63 -1.03
CA ARG A 258 5.77 -34.30 -0.79
C ARG A 258 6.13 -35.25 -1.93
N GLU A 259 5.19 -36.03 -2.44
CA GLU A 259 5.39 -36.90 -3.61
C GLU A 259 5.80 -36.07 -4.83
N MET A 260 5.09 -34.98 -5.11
CA MET A 260 5.45 -34.07 -6.21
C MET A 260 6.82 -33.43 -6.01
N ALA A 261 7.21 -33.10 -4.77
CA ALA A 261 8.55 -32.58 -4.49
C ALA A 261 9.65 -33.63 -4.72
N MET A 262 9.36 -34.91 -4.48
CA MET A 262 10.30 -36.02 -4.69
C MET A 262 10.55 -36.33 -6.17
N GLU A 263 9.69 -35.87 -7.08
CA GLU A 263 9.84 -36.08 -8.52
C GLU A 263 10.89 -35.15 -9.16
N GLY A 264 11.31 -34.10 -8.45
CA GLY A 264 12.42 -33.23 -8.84
C GLY A 264 12.08 -31.74 -8.85
N PRO A 265 13.10 -30.87 -8.94
CA PRO A 265 12.91 -29.43 -8.97
C PRO A 265 12.15 -28.98 -10.22
N GLY A 266 11.17 -28.08 -10.06
CA GLY A 266 10.40 -27.51 -11.16
C GLY A 266 9.29 -28.40 -11.73
N VAL A 267 9.06 -29.59 -11.16
CA VAL A 267 7.95 -30.48 -11.55
C VAL A 267 6.60 -30.03 -10.95
N PHE A 268 6.64 -29.32 -9.82
CA PHE A 268 5.44 -28.85 -9.16
C PHE A 268 4.74 -27.76 -9.98
N THR A 269 3.50 -28.03 -10.38
CA THR A 269 2.56 -27.06 -10.97
C THR A 269 1.22 -27.19 -10.28
N TYR A 270 0.50 -26.07 -10.15
CA TYR A 270 -0.79 -26.05 -9.49
C TYR A 270 -1.82 -26.93 -10.21
N SER A 271 -1.85 -26.89 -11.55
CA SER A 271 -2.74 -27.75 -12.34
C SER A 271 -2.48 -29.23 -12.08
N ALA A 272 -1.22 -29.68 -12.10
CA ALA A 272 -0.87 -31.06 -11.81
C ALA A 272 -1.23 -31.46 -10.37
N PHE A 273 -1.11 -30.53 -9.42
CA PHE A 273 -1.52 -30.75 -8.03
C PHE A 273 -3.05 -30.93 -7.93
N CYS A 274 -3.84 -30.06 -8.58
CA CYS A 274 -5.29 -30.19 -8.66
C CYS A 274 -5.72 -31.50 -9.33
N ASP A 275 -5.03 -31.92 -10.40
CA ASP A 275 -5.29 -33.19 -11.10
C ASP A 275 -4.99 -34.42 -10.24
N ARG A 276 -4.05 -34.32 -9.29
CA ARG A 276 -3.81 -35.38 -8.31
C ARG A 276 -4.86 -35.37 -7.21
N LEU A 277 -5.24 -34.20 -6.71
CA LEU A 277 -6.31 -34.06 -5.71
C LEU A 277 -7.66 -34.58 -6.22
N SER A 278 -7.98 -34.42 -7.49
CA SER A 278 -9.23 -34.92 -8.08
C SER A 278 -9.29 -36.46 -8.14
N LYS A 279 -8.15 -37.14 -8.06
CA LYS A 279 -8.05 -38.62 -8.06
C LYS A 279 -8.16 -39.22 -6.65
N VAL A 280 -8.07 -38.39 -5.61
CA VAL A 280 -8.16 -38.83 -4.21
C VAL A 280 -9.61 -39.19 -3.86
N LYS A 281 -9.78 -40.33 -3.19
CA LYS A 281 -11.05 -40.69 -2.55
C LYS A 281 -11.12 -40.06 -1.16
N TRP A 282 -11.87 -38.97 -1.02
CA TRP A 282 -12.02 -38.25 0.24
C TRP A 282 -12.93 -38.97 1.25
N VAL A 283 -12.60 -38.84 2.54
CA VAL A 283 -13.50 -39.21 3.62
C VAL A 283 -14.66 -38.20 3.68
N LYS A 284 -15.86 -38.66 4.01
CA LYS A 284 -17.06 -37.79 4.11
C LYS A 284 -16.78 -36.59 5.02
N GLY A 285 -16.99 -35.38 4.50
CA GLY A 285 -16.81 -34.11 5.22
C GLY A 285 -15.46 -33.41 5.00
N GLN A 286 -14.44 -34.07 4.43
CA GLN A 286 -13.12 -33.49 4.18
C GLN A 286 -13.01 -32.71 2.87
N GLU A 287 -13.79 -33.09 1.86
CA GLU A 287 -13.71 -32.52 0.51
C GLU A 287 -14.22 -31.07 0.46
N THR A 288 -15.29 -30.76 1.20
CA THR A 288 -15.93 -29.44 1.14
C THR A 288 -15.02 -28.31 1.63
N PRO A 289 -14.37 -28.40 2.82
CA PRO A 289 -13.45 -27.35 3.28
C PRO A 289 -12.26 -27.16 2.33
N LEU A 290 -11.72 -28.24 1.77
CA LEU A 290 -10.64 -28.18 0.80
C LEU A 290 -11.06 -27.43 -0.48
N LYS A 291 -12.23 -27.76 -1.03
CA LYS A 291 -12.75 -27.08 -2.22
C LYS A 291 -12.92 -25.57 -2.01
N LEU A 292 -13.39 -25.15 -0.83
CA LEU A 292 -13.50 -23.73 -0.50
C LEU A 292 -12.12 -23.04 -0.49
N ARG A 293 -11.09 -23.71 0.04
CA ARG A 293 -9.71 -23.20 0.02
C ARG A 293 -9.12 -23.13 -1.39
N LEU A 294 -9.36 -24.15 -2.22
CA LEU A 294 -8.93 -24.16 -3.62
C LEU A 294 -9.65 -23.09 -4.45
N GLN A 295 -10.92 -22.81 -4.17
CA GLN A 295 -11.65 -21.71 -4.82
C GLN A 295 -11.05 -20.33 -4.50
N LEU A 296 -10.57 -20.12 -3.27
CA LEU A 296 -9.85 -18.90 -2.91
C LEU A 296 -8.52 -18.81 -3.69
N LEU A 297 -7.75 -19.89 -3.74
CA LEU A 297 -6.53 -20.00 -4.55
C LEU A 297 -6.79 -19.67 -6.02
N ASP A 298 -7.82 -20.28 -6.61
CA ASP A 298 -8.22 -20.07 -7.99
C ASP A 298 -8.59 -18.62 -8.28
N THR A 299 -8.97 -17.83 -7.27
CA THR A 299 -9.28 -16.40 -7.43
C THR A 299 -8.03 -15.59 -7.76
N PHE A 300 -6.87 -16.00 -7.26
CA PHE A 300 -5.57 -15.36 -7.49
C PHE A 300 -4.78 -15.96 -8.64
N ILE A 301 -5.29 -17.02 -9.28
CA ILE A 301 -4.68 -17.57 -10.50
C ILE A 301 -5.35 -16.94 -11.71
N ALA A 302 -4.52 -16.42 -12.63
CA ALA A 302 -5.02 -15.75 -13.83
C ALA A 302 -5.96 -16.67 -14.64
N PRO A 303 -7.13 -16.18 -15.11
CA PRO A 303 -8.02 -16.99 -15.92
C PRO A 303 -7.31 -17.42 -17.21
N SER A 304 -7.31 -18.73 -17.48
CA SER A 304 -6.80 -19.28 -18.74
C SER A 304 -7.60 -18.73 -19.92
N SER A 305 -6.93 -18.45 -21.05
CA SER A 305 -7.55 -17.95 -22.30
C SER A 305 -8.67 -18.84 -22.84
N LYS A 306 -8.82 -20.06 -22.31
CA LYS A 306 -9.83 -21.05 -22.68
C LYS A 306 -11.09 -21.03 -21.81
N THR A 307 -11.15 -20.19 -20.77
CA THR A 307 -12.28 -20.17 -19.82
C THR A 307 -13.17 -18.96 -20.04
N THR A 308 -14.48 -19.18 -20.16
CA THR A 308 -15.55 -18.17 -20.23
C THR A 308 -15.79 -17.53 -18.84
N SER A 309 -14.72 -17.06 -18.20
CA SER A 309 -14.79 -16.52 -16.84
C SER A 309 -15.16 -15.03 -16.84
N LYS A 310 -16.02 -14.62 -15.90
CA LYS A 310 -16.34 -13.19 -15.62
C LYS A 310 -15.27 -12.48 -14.77
N LYS A 311 -14.08 -13.08 -14.62
CA LYS A 311 -12.97 -12.51 -13.84
C LYS A 311 -12.29 -11.35 -14.59
N PRO A 312 -11.65 -10.40 -13.88
CA PRO A 312 -10.80 -9.40 -14.52
C PRO A 312 -9.74 -10.05 -15.40
N ALA A 313 -9.43 -9.42 -16.53
CA ALA A 313 -8.36 -9.90 -17.40
C ALA A 313 -7.01 -9.78 -16.70
N ARG A 314 -6.09 -10.70 -17.00
CA ARG A 314 -4.69 -10.60 -16.59
C ARG A 314 -4.08 -9.31 -17.16
N ALA A 315 -3.22 -8.64 -16.38
CA ALA A 315 -2.40 -7.55 -16.90
C ALA A 315 -1.55 -8.05 -18.08
N GLN A 316 -1.41 -7.23 -19.12
CA GLN A 316 -0.54 -7.53 -20.27
C GLN A 316 0.94 -7.47 -19.88
N GLU A 317 1.27 -6.64 -18.90
CA GLU A 317 2.60 -6.49 -18.35
C GLU A 317 2.88 -7.48 -17.21
N ASP A 318 4.17 -7.73 -16.95
CA ASP A 318 4.59 -8.53 -15.81
C ASP A 318 4.52 -7.70 -14.53
N ILE A 319 3.53 -8.00 -13.69
CA ILE A 319 3.32 -7.32 -12.41
C ILE A 319 4.41 -7.62 -11.37
N TRP A 320 5.27 -8.61 -11.65
CA TRP A 320 6.34 -9.09 -10.75
C TRP A 320 7.76 -8.69 -11.20
N ALA A 321 7.91 -7.78 -12.17
CA ALA A 321 9.22 -7.37 -12.69
C ALA A 321 10.07 -6.55 -11.70
N PHE A 322 9.41 -5.75 -10.85
CA PHE A 322 10.01 -4.93 -9.79
C PHE A 322 11.25 -4.13 -10.21
N GLU A 323 11.04 -3.17 -11.10
CA GLU A 323 12.11 -2.34 -11.68
C GLU A 323 12.77 -1.39 -10.65
N PRO A 324 14.06 -1.06 -10.81
CA PRO A 324 14.74 -0.06 -9.97
C PRO A 324 14.03 1.29 -10.01
N GLY A 325 13.87 1.95 -8.87
CA GLY A 325 13.20 3.26 -8.76
C GLY A 325 11.68 3.19 -8.92
N SER A 326 11.09 1.99 -8.87
CA SER A 326 9.64 1.78 -8.88
C SER A 326 9.11 1.35 -7.51
N LEU A 327 7.81 1.60 -7.29
CA LEU A 327 7.11 1.21 -6.09
C LEU A 327 5.94 0.29 -6.43
N THR A 328 5.93 -0.91 -5.87
CA THR A 328 4.77 -1.80 -5.89
C THR A 328 4.03 -1.72 -4.55
N ILE A 329 2.76 -1.34 -4.56
CA ILE A 329 1.89 -1.34 -3.39
C ILE A 329 0.99 -2.57 -3.48
N VAL A 330 1.06 -3.46 -2.50
CA VAL A 330 0.11 -4.57 -2.38
C VAL A 330 -0.97 -4.10 -1.42
N ASP A 331 -2.15 -3.77 -1.97
CA ASP A 331 -3.29 -3.24 -1.21
C ASP A 331 -4.40 -4.29 -1.16
N LEU A 332 -4.54 -4.92 0.01
CA LEU A 332 -5.49 -6.01 0.25
C LEU A 332 -6.68 -5.55 1.09
N SER A 333 -7.00 -4.26 1.05
CA SER A 333 -8.16 -3.65 1.72
C SER A 333 -9.47 -4.05 1.01
N ASP A 334 -9.88 -5.30 1.17
CA ASP A 334 -11.03 -5.90 0.50
C ASP A 334 -12.02 -6.47 1.54
N PRO A 335 -13.34 -6.18 1.42
CA PRO A 335 -14.37 -6.68 2.34
C PRO A 335 -14.44 -8.21 2.48
N PHE A 336 -13.91 -8.96 1.51
CA PHE A 336 -13.93 -10.42 1.52
C PHE A 336 -12.71 -11.06 2.16
N PHE A 337 -11.72 -10.26 2.60
CA PHE A 337 -10.49 -10.76 3.20
C PHE A 337 -10.46 -10.53 4.70
N SER A 338 -10.02 -11.56 5.42
CA SER A 338 -9.60 -11.40 6.80
C SER A 338 -8.17 -10.87 6.87
N SER A 339 -7.79 -10.39 8.05
CA SER A 339 -6.41 -9.97 8.34
C SER A 339 -5.40 -11.10 8.08
N ASP A 340 -5.75 -12.33 8.44
CA ASP A 340 -4.89 -13.50 8.28
C ASP A 340 -4.70 -13.88 6.81
N ASP A 341 -5.77 -13.80 6.01
CA ASP A 341 -5.69 -14.06 4.57
C ASP A 341 -4.85 -13.00 3.86
N ALA A 342 -5.00 -11.73 4.24
CA ALA A 342 -4.17 -10.63 3.73
C ALA A 342 -2.70 -10.85 4.09
N CYS A 343 -2.40 -11.26 5.32
CA CYS A 343 -1.04 -11.54 5.75
C CYS A 343 -0.43 -12.76 5.03
N ALA A 344 -1.20 -13.81 4.75
CA ALA A 344 -0.72 -14.93 3.93
C ALA A 344 -0.35 -14.48 2.51
N LEU A 345 -1.17 -13.63 1.89
CA LEU A 345 -0.89 -13.04 0.58
C LEU A 345 0.33 -12.10 0.61
N PHE A 346 0.48 -11.28 1.65
CA PHE A 346 1.66 -10.45 1.86
C PHE A 346 2.94 -11.29 1.98
N SER A 347 2.91 -12.38 2.75
CA SER A 347 4.02 -13.32 2.85
C SER A 347 4.41 -13.93 1.50
N ILE A 348 3.45 -14.17 0.60
CA ILE A 348 3.71 -14.70 -0.74
C ILE A 348 4.29 -13.62 -1.65
N ALA A 349 3.68 -12.43 -1.67
CA ALA A 349 4.20 -11.29 -2.41
C ALA A 349 5.63 -10.95 -1.98
N LEU A 350 5.92 -10.99 -0.68
CA LEU A 350 7.25 -10.84 -0.10
C LEU A 350 8.23 -11.90 -0.57
N SER A 351 7.80 -13.16 -0.56
CA SER A 351 8.62 -14.25 -1.05
C SER A 351 9.00 -14.05 -2.53
N ILE A 352 8.04 -13.68 -3.39
CA ILE A 352 8.27 -13.42 -4.82
C ILE A 352 9.20 -12.21 -5.01
N PHE A 353 8.97 -11.13 -4.27
CA PHE A 353 9.78 -9.91 -4.33
C PHE A 353 11.27 -10.14 -4.01
N LEU A 354 11.56 -11.14 -3.19
CA LEU A 354 12.93 -11.48 -2.78
C LEU A 354 13.62 -12.53 -3.66
N GLU A 355 12.93 -13.18 -4.59
CA GLU A 355 13.52 -14.17 -5.51
C GLU A 355 14.55 -13.54 -6.45
N GLU A 356 14.20 -12.41 -7.08
CA GLU A 356 15.05 -11.73 -8.06
C GLU A 356 15.89 -10.60 -7.45
N ARG A 357 16.45 -10.82 -6.26
CA ARG A 357 17.24 -9.80 -5.53
C ARG A 357 18.55 -9.38 -6.20
N ASN A 358 18.99 -10.10 -7.24
CA ASN A 358 20.23 -9.79 -7.95
C ASN A 358 20.09 -8.62 -8.94
N LYS A 359 18.86 -8.20 -9.28
CA LYS A 359 18.61 -7.11 -10.24
C LYS A 359 18.92 -5.73 -9.66
N CYS A 360 18.47 -5.48 -8.43
CA CYS A 360 18.73 -4.25 -7.68
C CYS A 360 18.45 -4.50 -6.19
N GLY A 361 18.93 -3.58 -5.33
CA GLY A 361 18.61 -3.66 -3.91
C GLY A 361 17.10 -3.49 -3.66
N ARG A 362 16.63 -4.09 -2.57
CA ARG A 362 15.20 -4.18 -2.23
C ARG A 362 14.89 -3.36 -0.98
N ILE A 363 13.75 -2.69 -0.97
CA ILE A 363 13.17 -2.09 0.24
C ILE A 363 11.73 -2.55 0.40
N VAL A 364 11.41 -3.09 1.58
CA VAL A 364 10.07 -3.55 1.95
C VAL A 364 9.56 -2.66 3.06
N ALA A 365 8.33 -2.18 2.93
CA ALA A 365 7.66 -1.37 3.93
C ALA A 365 6.33 -2.02 4.33
N LEU A 366 6.11 -2.17 5.63
CA LEU A 366 4.82 -2.51 6.20
C LEU A 366 4.21 -1.25 6.81
N ASP A 367 3.18 -0.73 6.16
CA ASP A 367 2.46 0.45 6.64
C ASP A 367 1.29 0.02 7.53
N GLU A 368 1.09 0.75 8.62
CA GLU A 368 0.10 0.45 9.65
C GLU A 368 0.06 -1.03 10.08
N ALA A 369 1.23 -1.60 10.41
CA ALA A 369 1.41 -3.03 10.73
C ALA A 369 0.40 -3.59 11.74
N HIS A 370 -0.08 -2.78 12.69
CA HIS A 370 -1.12 -3.15 13.65
C HIS A 370 -2.47 -3.52 13.03
N LYS A 371 -2.81 -3.01 11.84
CA LYS A 371 -4.07 -3.35 11.14
C LYS A 371 -4.09 -4.79 10.65
N GLY A 372 -2.92 -5.36 10.37
CA GLY A 372 -2.71 -6.75 9.98
C GLY A 372 -2.88 -7.77 11.13
N GLY A 373 -3.16 -7.33 12.36
CA GLY A 373 -3.38 -8.20 13.51
C GLY A 373 -2.11 -8.93 13.98
N GLU A 374 -2.27 -9.89 14.91
CA GLU A 374 -1.19 -10.81 15.35
C GLU A 374 -0.82 -11.82 14.26
N ALA A 375 -0.56 -11.37 13.04
CA ALA A 375 -0.18 -12.23 11.94
C ALA A 375 1.22 -12.80 12.17
N ARG A 376 1.27 -13.90 12.92
CA ARG A 376 2.50 -14.63 13.29
C ARG A 376 3.29 -15.06 12.07
N ILE A 377 2.61 -15.41 10.98
CA ILE A 377 3.23 -15.85 9.73
C ILE A 377 4.02 -14.71 9.08
N LEU A 378 3.38 -13.57 8.82
CA LEU A 378 4.05 -12.41 8.20
C LEU A 378 5.13 -11.84 9.13
N THR A 379 4.85 -11.76 10.43
CA THR A 379 5.83 -11.32 11.43
C THR A 379 7.04 -12.25 11.45
N GLY A 380 6.84 -13.57 11.45
CA GLY A 380 7.91 -14.56 11.39
C GLY A 380 8.76 -14.47 10.11
N ASP A 381 8.11 -14.29 8.96
CA ASP A 381 8.81 -14.07 7.69
C ASP A 381 9.66 -12.78 7.74
N LEU A 382 9.11 -11.67 8.25
CA LEU A 382 9.83 -10.41 8.41
C LEU A 382 11.01 -10.52 9.39
N LEU A 383 10.83 -11.18 10.54
CA LEU A 383 11.92 -11.43 11.50
C LEU A 383 13.05 -12.24 10.85
N SER A 384 12.70 -13.26 10.06
CA SER A 384 13.67 -14.05 9.30
C SER A 384 14.45 -13.19 8.30
N ILE A 385 13.75 -12.31 7.58
CA ILE A 385 14.36 -11.38 6.62
C ILE A 385 15.27 -10.38 7.32
N ILE A 386 14.84 -9.77 8.44
CA ILE A 386 15.66 -8.82 9.20
C ILE A 386 16.94 -9.50 9.71
N ARG A 387 16.83 -10.74 10.24
CA ARG A 387 18.01 -11.53 10.65
C ARG A 387 18.97 -11.84 9.50
N GLN A 388 18.45 -11.99 8.28
CA GLN A 388 19.23 -12.32 7.08
C GLN A 388 19.48 -11.10 6.18
N GLN A 389 19.15 -9.89 6.61
CA GLN A 389 19.08 -8.70 5.73
C GLN A 389 20.42 -8.38 5.05
N ARG A 390 21.53 -8.67 5.73
CA ARG A 390 22.90 -8.51 5.19
C ARG A 390 23.20 -9.47 4.03
N HIS A 391 22.57 -10.65 4.04
CA HIS A 391 22.71 -11.65 2.98
C HIS A 391 21.67 -11.48 1.86
N THR A 392 20.49 -10.94 2.19
CA THR A 392 19.42 -10.69 1.20
C THR A 392 19.55 -9.33 0.52
N GLY A 393 20.31 -8.38 1.09
CA GLY A 393 20.43 -7.02 0.57
C GLY A 393 19.15 -6.19 0.75
N THR A 394 18.26 -6.62 1.64
CA THR A 394 16.93 -6.06 1.83
C THR A 394 16.92 -5.03 2.96
N ARG A 395 16.30 -3.87 2.73
CA ARG A 395 15.94 -2.91 3.79
C ARG A 395 14.49 -3.15 4.19
N VAL A 396 14.22 -3.13 5.49
CA VAL A 396 12.87 -3.39 6.02
C VAL A 396 12.41 -2.21 6.85
N LEU A 397 11.29 -1.60 6.49
CA LEU A 397 10.66 -0.52 7.23
C LEU A 397 9.34 -1.04 7.83
N VAL A 398 9.15 -0.88 9.12
CA VAL A 398 7.90 -1.25 9.80
C VAL A 398 7.33 -0.01 10.46
N ALA A 399 6.16 0.44 10.02
CA ALA A 399 5.42 1.54 10.64
C ALA A 399 4.19 0.99 11.37
N THR A 400 4.01 1.39 12.64
CA THR A 400 2.87 0.95 13.45
C THR A 400 2.42 2.02 14.44
N GLN A 401 1.12 2.09 14.71
CA GLN A 401 0.61 2.87 15.83
C GLN A 401 0.89 2.19 17.17
N GLU A 402 0.87 0.85 17.19
CA GLU A 402 0.96 0.04 18.40
C GLU A 402 2.32 -0.68 18.45
N PRO A 403 3.29 -0.21 19.23
CA PRO A 403 4.59 -0.88 19.38
C PRO A 403 4.49 -2.22 20.12
N THR A 404 3.37 -2.47 20.81
CA THR A 404 3.10 -3.70 21.56
C THR A 404 2.83 -4.92 20.69
N LEU A 405 2.50 -4.73 19.41
CA LEU A 405 2.06 -5.81 18.51
C LEU A 405 3.15 -6.88 18.28
N SER A 406 4.42 -6.47 18.17
CA SER A 406 5.54 -7.40 18.10
C SER A 406 6.81 -6.73 18.62
N PRO A 407 7.13 -6.92 19.90
CA PRO A 407 8.35 -6.37 20.47
C PRO A 407 9.63 -6.98 19.85
N GLU A 408 9.54 -8.20 19.31
CA GLU A 408 10.65 -8.84 18.58
C GLU A 408 11.11 -8.05 17.35
N LEU A 409 10.19 -7.33 16.68
CA LEU A 409 10.55 -6.44 15.56
C LEU A 409 11.34 -5.22 16.04
N ILE A 410 11.08 -4.74 17.26
CA ILE A 410 11.82 -3.62 17.86
C ILE A 410 13.25 -4.06 18.18
N ASP A 411 13.41 -5.23 18.81
CA ASP A 411 14.71 -5.78 19.21
C ASP A 411 15.66 -6.03 18.03
N LEU A 412 15.11 -6.41 16.88
CA LEU A 412 15.90 -6.66 15.67
C LEU A 412 16.10 -5.43 14.79
N SER A 413 15.40 -4.34 15.05
CA SER A 413 15.49 -3.12 14.23
C SER A 413 16.78 -2.36 14.53
N ASN A 414 17.49 -1.92 13.48
CA ASN A 414 18.72 -1.14 13.66
C ASN A 414 18.44 0.28 14.15
N ALA A 415 17.34 0.87 13.67
CA ALA A 415 16.92 2.22 14.01
C ALA A 415 15.44 2.21 14.42
N THR A 416 15.12 2.91 15.50
CA THR A 416 13.75 3.09 15.97
C THR A 416 13.40 4.57 16.03
N PHE A 417 12.41 4.98 15.23
CA PHE A 417 11.86 6.33 15.18
C PHE A 417 10.59 6.39 16.04
N VAL A 418 10.69 7.05 17.18
CA VAL A 418 9.58 7.23 18.11
C VAL A 418 8.99 8.62 17.94
N HIS A 419 7.82 8.70 17.32
CA HIS A 419 7.01 9.92 17.26
C HIS A 419 6.14 10.06 18.51
N ARG A 420 5.48 11.21 18.65
CA ARG A 420 4.57 11.48 19.77
C ARG A 420 3.54 10.37 19.96
N PHE A 421 3.43 9.87 21.18
CA PHE A 421 2.31 9.05 21.65
C PHE A 421 1.99 9.37 23.12
N LEU A 422 0.82 8.95 23.59
CA LEU A 422 0.31 9.27 24.93
C LEU A 422 0.14 8.06 25.85
N SER A 423 0.30 6.85 25.33
CA SER A 423 0.07 5.60 26.05
C SER A 423 1.26 5.23 26.96
N PRO A 424 1.09 5.18 28.30
CA PRO A 424 2.15 4.72 29.19
C PRO A 424 2.49 3.24 29.00
N SER A 425 1.52 2.41 28.60
CA SER A 425 1.78 0.98 28.34
C SER A 425 2.69 0.78 27.12
N TRP A 426 2.58 1.65 26.11
CA TRP A 426 3.49 1.64 24.97
C TRP A 426 4.91 2.05 25.39
N TYR A 427 5.03 3.02 26.29
CA TYR A 427 6.32 3.44 26.84
C TYR A 427 6.97 2.31 27.65
N GLU A 428 6.22 1.62 28.51
CA GLU A 428 6.68 0.44 29.25
C GLU A 428 7.24 -0.66 28.33
N THR A 429 6.60 -0.91 27.19
CA THR A 429 7.14 -1.83 26.19
C THR A 429 8.42 -1.27 25.56
N LEU A 430 8.43 -0.02 25.10
CA LEU A 430 9.63 0.57 24.51
C LEU A 430 10.83 0.55 25.49
N LYS A 431 10.59 0.80 26.78
CA LYS A 431 11.61 0.76 27.83
C LYS A 431 12.26 -0.61 27.99
N LYS A 432 11.52 -1.70 27.75
CA LYS A 432 12.04 -3.08 27.85
C LYS A 432 12.89 -3.48 26.65
N HIS A 433 12.69 -2.83 25.50
CA HIS A 433 13.28 -3.23 24.22
C HIS A 433 14.32 -2.24 23.68
N LEU A 434 14.35 -1.00 24.21
CA LEU A 434 15.32 0.02 23.83
C LEU A 434 16.29 0.28 24.98
N ALA A 435 17.55 -0.11 24.81
CA ALA A 435 18.60 0.11 25.82
C ALA A 435 18.69 1.59 26.25
N GLY A 436 18.52 2.52 25.31
CA GLY A 436 18.54 3.95 25.62
C GLY A 436 17.31 4.51 26.32
N ALA A 437 16.23 3.75 26.41
CA ALA A 437 15.09 4.07 27.27
C ALA A 437 15.23 3.44 28.68
N GLN A 438 16.10 2.43 28.85
CA GLN A 438 16.29 1.70 30.10
C GLN A 438 17.34 2.35 31.04
N GLU A 439 18.40 2.93 30.50
CA GLU A 439 19.52 3.50 31.30
C GLU A 439 19.29 4.92 31.85
N GLN A 440 18.16 5.56 31.52
CA GLN A 440 17.74 6.79 32.17
C GLN A 440 17.47 6.46 33.65
N SER A 441 18.03 7.23 34.58
CA SER A 441 17.84 7.01 36.02
C SER A 441 16.35 7.00 36.40
N SER A 442 15.98 6.47 37.57
CA SER A 442 14.55 6.41 37.96
C SER A 442 13.84 7.77 37.95
N ASP A 443 14.56 8.86 38.19
CA ASP A 443 14.06 10.25 38.05
C ASP A 443 14.00 10.72 36.57
N ASP A 444 14.91 10.27 35.71
CA ASP A 444 14.94 10.66 34.28
C ASP A 444 13.95 9.86 33.41
N THR A 445 13.45 8.71 33.90
CA THR A 445 12.49 7.91 33.11
C THR A 445 11.13 8.59 32.94
N GLU A 446 10.69 9.43 33.87
CA GLU A 446 9.53 10.31 33.66
C GLU A 446 9.86 11.40 32.63
N ALA A 447 11.08 11.95 32.67
CA ALA A 447 11.53 13.00 31.74
C ALA A 447 11.56 12.54 30.27
N LEU A 448 11.93 11.29 29.98
CA LEU A 448 11.89 10.75 28.61
C LEU A 448 10.45 10.59 28.10
N PHE A 449 9.53 10.09 28.94
CA PHE A 449 8.12 9.97 28.55
C PHE A 449 7.51 11.36 28.32
N ASP A 450 7.78 12.31 29.20
CA ASP A 450 7.35 13.71 29.03
C ASP A 450 7.91 14.32 27.74
N THR A 451 9.16 14.01 27.40
CA THR A 451 9.78 14.42 26.13
C THR A 451 9.03 13.84 24.93
N ILE A 452 8.65 12.56 24.97
CA ILE A 452 7.88 11.91 23.89
C ILE A 452 6.49 12.55 23.76
N VAL A 453 5.81 12.81 24.87
CA VAL A 453 4.49 13.47 24.89
C VAL A 453 4.57 14.89 24.32
N ALA A 454 5.68 15.59 24.56
CA ALA A 454 5.92 16.96 24.11
C ALA A 454 6.39 17.08 22.64
N LEU A 455 6.66 15.98 21.94
CA LEU A 455 7.09 16.01 20.53
C LEU A 455 6.05 16.68 19.61
N GLN A 456 6.49 17.59 18.75
CA GLN A 456 5.61 18.17 17.73
C GLN A 456 5.42 17.19 16.55
N THR A 457 4.38 17.42 15.73
CA THR A 457 4.18 16.65 14.49
C THR A 457 5.41 16.77 13.58
N GLY A 458 5.98 15.62 13.19
CA GLY A 458 7.21 15.54 12.40
C GLY A 458 8.50 15.63 13.21
N GLU A 459 8.43 15.75 14.53
CA GLU A 459 9.56 15.50 15.44
C GLU A 459 9.51 14.05 15.94
N ALA A 460 10.68 13.42 16.04
CA ALA A 460 10.84 12.07 16.52
C ALA A 460 12.09 11.93 17.39
N LEU A 461 12.08 10.99 18.32
CA LEU A 461 13.29 10.48 18.95
C LEU A 461 13.83 9.32 18.13
N LEU A 462 15.11 9.38 17.78
CA LEU A 462 15.83 8.34 17.08
C LEU A 462 16.68 7.54 18.07
N PHE A 463 16.36 6.25 18.21
CA PHE A 463 17.18 5.28 18.91
C PHE A 463 17.92 4.44 17.88
N CYS A 464 19.24 4.55 17.83
CA CYS A 464 20.07 3.78 16.92
C CYS A 464 21.49 3.67 17.49
N PRO A 465 21.82 2.59 18.21
CA PRO A 465 23.09 2.52 18.95
C PRO A 465 24.34 2.65 18.08
N THR A 466 24.27 2.19 16.84
CA THR A 466 25.38 2.23 15.88
C THR A 466 25.41 3.53 15.06
N ALA A 467 24.44 4.44 15.23
CA ALA A 467 24.42 5.68 14.48
C ALA A 467 25.58 6.59 14.89
N LEU A 468 26.32 7.11 13.91
CA LEU A 468 27.47 7.99 14.16
C LEU A 468 27.00 9.44 14.13
N MET A 469 26.79 10.02 15.30
CA MET A 469 26.10 11.31 15.45
C MET A 469 27.02 12.47 15.83
N ASP A 470 28.13 12.18 16.53
CA ASP A 470 29.05 13.16 17.09
C ASP A 470 30.51 12.83 16.72
N VAL A 471 31.39 13.81 16.84
CA VAL A 471 32.83 13.65 16.64
C VAL A 471 33.54 14.02 17.94
N ASP A 472 34.27 13.09 18.52
CA ASP A 472 35.09 13.37 19.69
C ASP A 472 36.37 14.10 19.27
N LYS A 473 36.51 15.35 19.74
CA LYS A 473 37.67 16.21 19.47
C LYS A 473 38.70 16.18 20.61
N ASN A 474 38.43 15.48 21.71
CA ASN A 474 39.24 15.52 22.93
C ASN A 474 40.36 14.47 22.99
N THR A 475 40.53 13.63 21.97
CA THR A 475 41.64 12.67 21.91
C THR A 475 42.88 13.31 21.28
N SER A 476 43.99 13.32 22.03
CA SER A 476 45.31 13.81 21.62
C SER A 476 45.91 13.08 20.40
N VAL A 477 45.23 12.03 19.94
CA VAL A 477 45.50 11.20 18.77
C VAL A 477 44.19 11.20 18.00
N ARG A 478 44.21 11.67 16.74
CA ARG A 478 43.11 11.75 15.74
C ARG A 478 41.70 11.52 16.30
N GLY A 479 40.84 12.55 16.23
CA GLY A 479 39.45 12.47 16.69
C GLY A 479 38.71 11.21 16.20
N ARG A 480 37.61 10.84 16.87
CA ARG A 480 36.87 9.61 16.53
C ARG A 480 35.38 9.92 16.34
N ALA A 481 34.79 9.33 15.30
CA ALA A 481 33.34 9.31 15.16
C ALA A 481 32.71 8.55 16.34
N LYS A 482 31.81 9.20 17.06
CA LYS A 482 31.19 8.67 18.27
C LYS A 482 29.82 8.08 17.94
N PRO A 483 29.59 6.79 18.26
CA PRO A 483 28.26 6.20 18.14
C PRO A 483 27.31 6.78 19.19
N LEU A 484 26.02 6.81 18.87
CA LEU A 484 24.96 7.24 19.76
C LEU A 484 24.86 6.33 21.00
N GLY A 485 25.21 5.04 20.86
CA GLY A 485 25.24 4.08 21.95
C GLY A 485 23.87 3.89 22.60
N ASN A 486 23.82 3.96 23.92
CA ASN A 486 22.57 3.85 24.68
C ASN A 486 21.82 5.19 24.77
N GLY A 487 22.10 6.14 23.87
CA GLY A 487 21.39 7.41 23.80
C GLY A 487 20.21 7.40 22.83
N TYR A 488 19.53 8.54 22.75
CA TYR A 488 18.61 8.87 21.67
C TYR A 488 18.97 10.24 21.11
N ALA A 489 18.55 10.51 19.87
CA ALA A 489 18.69 11.82 19.24
C ALA A 489 17.31 12.42 18.94
N LYS A 490 17.02 13.65 19.38
CA LYS A 490 15.82 14.38 18.94
C LYS A 490 16.03 14.90 17.52
N ILE A 491 15.21 14.45 16.58
CA ILE A 491 15.29 14.83 15.17
C ILE A 491 13.97 15.42 14.68
N LYS A 492 14.08 16.43 13.81
CA LYS A 492 12.96 16.94 13.02
C LYS A 492 13.08 16.41 11.60
N ILE A 493 12.10 15.61 11.20
CA ILE A 493 12.07 14.97 9.88
C ILE A 493 11.93 16.04 8.80
N ARG A 494 12.68 15.88 7.71
CA ARG A 494 12.62 16.82 6.58
C ARG A 494 11.22 16.85 5.96
N LYS A 495 10.92 17.92 5.22
CA LYS A 495 9.71 17.95 4.38
C LYS A 495 9.82 16.91 3.27
N ARG A 496 8.68 16.35 2.85
CA ARG A 496 8.58 15.44 1.71
C ARG A 496 8.98 16.15 0.42
N LEU A 497 9.61 15.40 -0.47
CA LEU A 497 9.80 15.83 -1.87
C LEU A 497 8.51 15.60 -2.67
N THR A 498 7.75 14.59 -2.26
CA THR A 498 6.48 14.17 -2.86
C THR A 498 5.30 14.87 -2.20
N ALA A 499 4.15 14.87 -2.89
CA ALA A 499 2.89 15.34 -2.36
C ALA A 499 2.50 14.57 -1.09
N ASP A 500 1.88 15.27 -0.14
CA ASP A 500 1.45 14.68 1.13
C ASP A 500 -0.01 14.26 1.09
N GLY A 501 -0.23 12.94 1.15
CA GLY A 501 -1.54 12.30 1.18
C GLY A 501 -2.14 12.10 2.56
N GLY A 502 -1.36 12.28 3.63
CA GLY A 502 -1.77 12.00 5.01
C GLY A 502 -2.51 13.15 5.71
N LYS A 503 -2.98 14.15 4.95
CA LYS A 503 -3.66 15.32 5.53
C LYS A 503 -5.00 14.91 6.13
N SER A 504 -5.26 15.37 7.36
CA SER A 504 -6.54 15.13 8.02
C SER A 504 -7.69 15.71 7.20
N ILE A 505 -8.75 14.91 7.04
CA ILE A 505 -9.99 15.36 6.42
C ILE A 505 -10.68 16.33 7.39
N MET A 506 -10.58 17.62 7.09
CA MET A 506 -11.20 18.68 7.88
C MET A 506 -12.65 18.89 7.42
N ALA A 507 -13.57 19.13 8.36
CA ALA A 507 -14.98 19.36 8.06
C ALA A 507 -15.23 20.47 7.02
N THR A 508 -14.34 21.47 6.96
CA THR A 508 -14.39 22.57 5.99
C THR A 508 -13.95 22.16 4.58
N ASN A 509 -13.02 21.20 4.47
CA ASN A 509 -12.50 20.75 3.17
C ASN A 509 -13.47 19.79 2.49
N THR A 510 -14.22 19.01 3.26
CA THR A 510 -15.22 18.06 2.72
C THR A 510 -16.33 18.77 1.93
N LEU A 511 -16.69 20.00 2.32
CA LEU A 511 -17.65 20.82 1.57
C LEU A 511 -17.08 21.28 0.21
N VAL A 512 -15.81 21.69 0.18
CA VAL A 512 -15.12 22.13 -1.03
C VAL A 512 -14.93 20.97 -2.00
N GLU A 513 -14.48 19.81 -1.52
CA GLU A 513 -14.34 18.60 -2.34
C GLU A 513 -15.68 18.06 -2.85
N ALA A 514 -16.76 18.16 -2.05
CA ALA A 514 -18.10 17.80 -2.50
C ALA A 514 -18.61 18.73 -3.61
N LEU A 515 -18.30 20.03 -3.53
CA LEU A 515 -18.59 21.01 -4.59
C LEU A 515 -17.78 20.71 -5.86
N GLU A 516 -16.50 20.36 -5.74
CA GLU A 516 -15.63 20.02 -6.87
C GLU A 516 -16.01 18.68 -7.55
N ARG A 517 -16.46 17.68 -6.78
CA ARG A 517 -16.97 16.41 -7.34
C ARG A 517 -18.23 16.61 -8.19
N THR A 518 -19.12 17.54 -7.81
CA THR A 518 -20.31 17.84 -8.64
C THR A 518 -19.99 18.48 -10.00
N THR A 519 -18.79 19.07 -10.15
CA THR A 519 -18.33 19.62 -11.43
C THR A 519 -17.70 18.58 -12.36
N ILE A 520 -17.12 17.50 -11.84
CA ILE A 520 -16.41 16.47 -12.64
C ILE A 520 -17.38 15.41 -13.20
N ASP A 521 -18.46 15.08 -12.48
CA ASP A 521 -19.49 14.11 -12.95
C ASP A 521 -20.33 14.60 -14.15
N ASN A 522 -20.08 15.79 -14.68
CA ASN A 522 -20.70 16.30 -15.91
C ASN A 522 -19.94 15.96 -17.21
N MET A 523 -18.90 15.13 -17.18
CA MET A 523 -18.31 14.57 -18.41
C MET A 523 -19.02 13.28 -18.87
N SER A 524 -19.66 13.42 -20.03
CA SER A 524 -20.41 12.41 -20.80
C SER A 524 -19.68 11.08 -20.98
N MET A 525 -20.29 9.98 -20.51
CA MET A 525 -20.02 8.62 -20.98
C MET A 525 -20.51 8.48 -22.42
N ASN A 526 -19.59 8.36 -23.39
CA ASN A 526 -19.94 7.91 -24.74
C ASN A 526 -20.19 6.40 -24.71
N GLU A 527 -21.43 5.98 -24.93
CA GLU A 527 -21.77 4.59 -25.23
C GLU A 527 -21.27 4.23 -26.64
N THR A 528 -20.29 3.33 -26.75
CA THR A 528 -20.00 2.62 -28.00
C THR A 528 -20.98 1.45 -28.15
N THR A 529 -21.86 1.54 -29.14
CA THR A 529 -22.76 0.46 -29.56
C THR A 529 -21.99 -0.69 -30.22
N PRO A 530 -22.26 -1.96 -29.87
CA PRO A 530 -21.90 -3.11 -30.72
C PRO A 530 -22.88 -3.23 -31.90
N LYS A 531 -22.35 -3.48 -33.11
CA LYS A 531 -23.12 -3.83 -34.31
C LYS A 531 -23.48 -5.32 -34.32
N GLY A 532 -24.76 -5.62 -34.57
CA GLY A 532 -25.33 -6.90 -35.10
C GLY A 532 -25.34 -8.08 -34.11
N GLU A 533 -26.38 -8.88 -33.92
CA GLU A 533 -27.50 -9.26 -34.79
C GLU A 533 -28.75 -9.65 -33.98
N ALA A 534 -29.92 -9.35 -34.57
CA ALA A 534 -31.27 -9.93 -34.47
C ALA A 534 -31.76 -10.66 -33.19
N GLU A 535 -32.78 -10.05 -32.58
CA GLU A 535 -33.74 -10.66 -31.63
C GLU A 535 -34.72 -11.64 -32.30
N LYS A 536 -35.05 -12.75 -31.63
CA LYS A 536 -36.38 -13.01 -31.03
C LYS A 536 -36.53 -14.44 -30.49
N ASN A 537 -36.77 -14.57 -29.19
CA ASN A 537 -38.06 -15.00 -28.62
C ASN A 537 -37.96 -15.10 -27.08
N ASP A 538 -38.81 -14.36 -26.39
CA ASP A 538 -39.11 -14.52 -24.98
C ASP A 538 -39.85 -15.84 -24.70
N SER A 539 -39.46 -16.53 -23.64
CA SER A 539 -40.42 -17.01 -22.63
C SER A 539 -39.70 -17.41 -21.35
N GLU A 540 -40.04 -16.69 -20.28
CA GLU A 540 -39.70 -16.96 -18.88
C GLU A 540 -39.97 -18.43 -18.48
N MET A 541 -39.03 -19.02 -17.75
CA MET A 541 -39.33 -20.11 -16.82
C MET A 541 -38.73 -19.74 -15.46
N VAL A 542 -39.61 -19.25 -14.59
CA VAL A 542 -39.35 -18.99 -13.17
C VAL A 542 -39.23 -20.33 -12.45
N ILE A 543 -38.16 -20.51 -11.68
CA ILE A 543 -38.07 -21.50 -10.59
C ILE A 543 -37.83 -20.70 -9.30
N GLU A 544 -38.87 -20.62 -8.47
CA GLU A 544 -38.82 -20.22 -7.06
C GLU A 544 -38.39 -21.41 -6.18
N ILE A 545 -37.62 -21.14 -5.12
CA ILE A 545 -37.59 -21.97 -3.89
C ILE A 545 -37.36 -21.02 -2.68
N PRO A 546 -37.69 -21.39 -1.43
CA PRO A 546 -38.89 -20.93 -0.73
C PRO A 546 -38.59 -20.21 0.61
N GLY A 547 -39.58 -19.50 1.15
CA GLY A 547 -39.52 -18.92 2.50
C GLY A 547 -40.87 -18.93 3.18
N SER A 548 -40.96 -19.72 4.24
CA SER A 548 -42.09 -19.98 5.14
C SER A 548 -43.04 -18.82 5.47
N SER A 549 -44.34 -19.06 5.41
CA SER A 549 -45.20 -19.00 6.62
C SER A 549 -46.59 -19.55 6.34
N SER A 550 -47.08 -20.30 7.32
CA SER A 550 -48.35 -20.99 7.33
C SER A 550 -49.48 -20.06 7.79
N LYS A 551 -50.60 -20.04 7.06
CA LYS A 551 -51.96 -20.34 7.59
C LYS A 551 -53.02 -20.23 6.48
N PRO A 552 -54.14 -20.97 6.58
CA PRO A 552 -55.01 -21.25 5.44
C PRO A 552 -56.35 -20.50 5.51
N SER A 553 -56.92 -20.15 4.35
CA SER A 553 -58.37 -20.32 4.11
C SER A 553 -58.78 -20.02 2.66
N ASN A 554 -59.21 -21.10 2.00
CA ASN A 554 -60.48 -21.25 1.28
C ASN A 554 -60.80 -20.49 -0.03
N SER A 555 -61.10 -21.33 -1.03
CA SER A 555 -62.23 -21.28 -1.97
C SER A 555 -62.13 -20.45 -3.26
N GLY A 556 -62.42 -21.12 -4.38
CA GLY A 556 -63.45 -20.62 -5.31
C GLY A 556 -63.06 -20.33 -6.76
N LYS A 557 -63.12 -21.37 -7.60
CA LYS A 557 -63.74 -21.42 -8.95
C LYS A 557 -63.50 -20.27 -9.97
N GLY A 558 -63.04 -20.67 -11.16
CA GLY A 558 -63.91 -20.56 -12.35
C GLY A 558 -63.45 -19.76 -13.58
N LYS A 559 -62.87 -20.49 -14.55
CA LYS A 559 -63.25 -20.60 -15.98
C LYS A 559 -63.38 -19.37 -16.93
N LYS A 560 -62.78 -19.59 -18.12
CA LYS A 560 -63.23 -19.27 -19.52
C LYS A 560 -63.00 -17.84 -20.01
N LYS A 561 -62.77 -17.53 -21.31
CA LYS A 561 -62.34 -18.19 -22.57
C LYS A 561 -62.46 -17.10 -23.68
N LYS A 562 -61.68 -17.25 -24.77
CA LYS A 562 -61.89 -16.73 -26.18
C LYS A 562 -61.59 -15.25 -26.46
N ALA A 563 -61.26 -14.79 -27.66
CA ALA A 563 -60.63 -15.27 -28.92
C ALA A 563 -60.93 -14.25 -30.05
N LYS A 564 -60.06 -14.19 -31.08
CA LYS A 564 -60.15 -13.64 -32.49
C LYS A 564 -59.33 -12.37 -32.75
N LYS A 565 -58.30 -12.39 -33.61
CA LYS A 565 -58.24 -12.39 -35.11
C LYS A 565 -58.85 -11.11 -35.71
N THR A 566 -58.16 -10.31 -36.56
CA THR A 566 -57.86 -10.61 -37.99
C THR A 566 -56.91 -9.55 -38.63
N GLN A 567 -56.05 -10.01 -39.58
CA GLN A 567 -55.41 -9.47 -40.83
C GLN A 567 -55.52 -7.98 -41.24
N ALA A 568 -54.80 -7.38 -42.23
CA ALA A 568 -53.47 -7.45 -42.86
C ALA A 568 -53.45 -6.48 -44.10
N LEU A 569 -52.34 -5.73 -44.31
CA LEU A 569 -51.75 -5.17 -45.58
C LEU A 569 -52.48 -4.05 -46.39
N PRO A 570 -51.82 -3.29 -47.33
CA PRO A 570 -50.39 -3.21 -47.73
C PRO A 570 -49.79 -1.75 -47.83
N ALA A 571 -48.58 -1.65 -48.41
CA ALA A 571 -47.56 -0.58 -48.42
C ALA A 571 -47.71 0.60 -49.43
N GLU A 572 -46.94 1.68 -49.25
CA GLU A 572 -46.13 2.44 -50.27
C GLU A 572 -45.22 3.53 -49.60
N PRO A 573 -44.20 4.11 -50.29
CA PRO A 573 -42.90 4.50 -49.68
C PRO A 573 -42.65 6.05 -49.67
N PRO A 574 -41.39 6.54 -49.50
CA PRO A 574 -41.02 7.56 -48.52
C PRO A 574 -41.10 9.02 -49.01
N VAL A 575 -41.25 9.97 -48.08
CA VAL A 575 -40.98 11.39 -48.34
C VAL A 575 -40.09 11.94 -47.23
N ASP A 576 -38.87 12.31 -47.62
CA ASP A 576 -37.96 13.12 -46.83
C ASP A 576 -38.58 14.50 -46.58
N THR A 577 -38.74 14.85 -45.31
CA THR A 577 -38.80 16.26 -44.87
C THR A 577 -38.00 16.39 -43.59
N ASP A 578 -36.90 17.14 -43.71
CA ASP A 578 -36.09 17.69 -42.63
C ASP A 578 -36.95 18.12 -41.44
N MET A 579 -36.69 17.51 -40.27
CA MET A 579 -37.16 18.03 -38.99
C MET A 579 -35.98 18.14 -38.04
N SER A 580 -35.73 19.39 -37.63
CA SER A 580 -34.81 19.79 -36.59
C SER A 580 -34.83 18.83 -35.40
N THR A 581 -33.68 18.24 -35.07
CA THR A 581 -33.49 17.45 -33.86
C THR A 581 -33.50 18.38 -32.65
N THR A 582 -34.68 18.71 -32.13
CA THR A 582 -34.83 19.30 -30.80
C THR A 582 -34.37 18.25 -29.80
N LYS A 583 -33.14 18.38 -29.29
CA LYS A 583 -32.59 17.50 -28.24
C LYS A 583 -33.57 17.46 -27.08
N MET A 584 -34.03 16.27 -26.68
CA MET A 584 -34.90 16.11 -25.52
C MET A 584 -34.23 16.72 -24.28
N PRO A 585 -34.96 17.53 -23.47
CA PRO A 585 -34.46 18.02 -22.20
C PRO A 585 -34.06 16.85 -21.30
N SER A 586 -32.96 16.99 -20.55
CA SER A 586 -32.57 15.97 -19.58
C SER A 586 -33.70 15.73 -18.57
N GLY A 587 -33.89 14.46 -18.16
CA GLY A 587 -34.99 14.07 -17.28
C GLY A 587 -35.08 14.87 -15.97
N GLY A 588 -33.95 15.40 -15.49
CA GLY A 588 -33.88 16.30 -14.33
C GLY A 588 -34.52 17.68 -14.55
N LYS A 589 -34.32 18.29 -15.72
CA LYS A 589 -34.95 19.59 -16.06
C LYS A 589 -36.45 19.44 -16.25
N MET A 590 -36.88 18.36 -16.90
CA MET A 590 -38.30 18.07 -17.08
C MET A 590 -39.00 17.83 -15.73
N LYS A 591 -38.32 17.20 -14.76
CA LYS A 591 -38.83 17.01 -13.39
C LYS A 591 -39.06 18.34 -12.65
N GLN A 592 -38.13 19.30 -12.75
CA GLN A 592 -38.27 20.59 -12.08
C GLN A 592 -39.44 21.40 -12.65
N GLU A 593 -39.59 21.41 -13.97
CA GLU A 593 -40.68 22.14 -14.62
C GLU A 593 -42.04 21.50 -14.33
N LEU A 594 -42.13 20.17 -14.31
CA LEU A 594 -43.37 19.47 -13.95
C LEU A 594 -43.79 19.75 -12.50
N LYS A 595 -42.82 19.85 -11.58
CA LYS A 595 -43.06 20.28 -10.19
C LYS A 595 -43.58 21.72 -10.14
N ARG A 596 -42.96 22.64 -10.89
CA ARG A 596 -43.37 24.04 -10.95
C ARG A 596 -44.79 24.21 -11.47
N GLN A 597 -45.15 23.50 -12.54
CA GLN A 597 -46.49 23.53 -13.14
C GLN A 597 -47.55 22.93 -12.22
N ALA A 598 -47.24 21.82 -11.55
CA ALA A 598 -48.13 21.24 -10.55
C ALA A 598 -48.37 22.23 -9.38
N GLN A 599 -47.34 22.94 -8.94
CA GLN A 599 -47.47 23.90 -7.84
C GLN A 599 -48.39 25.08 -8.22
N ILE A 600 -48.27 25.60 -9.45
CA ILE A 600 -49.14 26.67 -9.97
C ILE A 600 -50.59 26.19 -10.12
N MET A 601 -50.80 24.96 -10.58
CA MET A 601 -52.14 24.42 -10.81
C MET A 601 -52.90 24.09 -9.52
N PHE A 602 -52.20 23.80 -8.43
CA PHE A 602 -52.79 23.30 -7.18
C PHE A 602 -52.45 24.17 -5.95
N GLU A 603 -52.20 25.45 -6.17
CA GLU A 603 -51.68 26.45 -5.21
C GLU A 603 -52.44 26.56 -3.86
N ASN A 604 -53.62 25.95 -3.71
CA ASN A 604 -54.44 25.96 -2.47
C ASN A 604 -54.62 24.59 -1.79
N GLY A 605 -53.67 23.65 -1.96
CA GLY A 605 -53.60 22.45 -1.12
C GLY A 605 -54.65 21.35 -1.41
N SER A 606 -55.30 21.38 -2.56
CA SER A 606 -56.30 20.35 -2.94
C SER A 606 -55.69 19.05 -3.50
N TRP A 607 -54.36 18.96 -3.58
CA TRP A 607 -53.66 17.86 -4.24
C TRP A 607 -52.74 17.08 -3.27
N THR A 608 -53.06 15.81 -3.03
CA THR A 608 -52.36 14.92 -2.08
C THR A 608 -51.47 13.88 -2.74
N SER A 609 -51.84 13.37 -3.93
CA SER A 609 -51.04 12.40 -4.70
C SER A 609 -51.39 12.45 -6.18
N PHE A 610 -50.41 12.16 -7.05
CA PHE A 610 -50.61 12.03 -8.50
C PHE A 610 -51.67 10.98 -8.87
N LYS A 611 -51.90 9.99 -7.99
CA LYS A 611 -52.95 8.96 -8.15
C LYS A 611 -54.37 9.51 -7.98
N ASP A 612 -54.53 10.62 -7.28
CA ASP A 612 -55.84 11.19 -6.95
C ASP A 612 -56.34 12.17 -8.03
N LEU A 613 -55.48 12.56 -8.98
CA LEU A 613 -55.85 13.41 -10.10
C LEU A 613 -56.78 12.70 -11.09
N THR A 614 -57.79 13.43 -11.58
CA THR A 614 -58.63 12.96 -12.69
C THR A 614 -57.81 12.85 -13.98
N ASN A 615 -58.28 12.02 -14.92
CA ASN A 615 -57.60 11.85 -16.21
C ASN A 615 -57.52 13.16 -17.02
N SER A 616 -58.48 14.08 -16.85
CA SER A 616 -58.44 15.39 -17.49
C SER A 616 -57.29 16.25 -16.96
N GLN A 617 -57.14 16.31 -15.63
CA GLN A 617 -56.08 17.09 -14.97
C GLN A 617 -54.67 16.56 -15.28
N ARG A 618 -54.52 15.22 -15.39
CA ARG A 618 -53.23 14.63 -15.79
C ARG A 618 -52.85 15.02 -17.22
N THR A 619 -53.80 14.98 -18.14
CA THR A 619 -53.55 15.36 -19.54
C THR A 619 -53.19 16.84 -19.66
N GLU A 620 -53.84 17.70 -18.89
CA GLU A 620 -53.55 19.13 -18.84
C GLU A 620 -52.14 19.43 -18.30
N LEU A 621 -51.73 18.75 -17.23
CA LEU A 621 -50.37 18.85 -16.69
C LEU A 621 -49.30 18.42 -17.71
N TYR A 622 -49.53 17.31 -18.41
CA TYR A 622 -48.61 16.87 -19.48
C TYR A 622 -48.58 17.84 -20.65
N SER A 623 -49.72 18.43 -21.02
CA SER A 623 -49.80 19.42 -22.09
C SER A 623 -49.08 20.72 -21.74
N SER A 624 -49.13 21.15 -20.47
CA SER A 624 -48.39 22.32 -20.00
C SER A 624 -46.88 22.10 -20.09
N VAL A 625 -46.40 20.89 -19.76
CA VAL A 625 -44.98 20.52 -19.87
C VAL A 625 -44.53 20.41 -21.32
N ASP A 626 -45.35 19.79 -22.19
CA ASP A 626 -45.07 19.74 -23.62
C ASP A 626 -44.94 21.18 -24.17
N THR A 627 -45.80 22.10 -23.72
CA THR A 627 -45.74 23.53 -24.12
C THR A 627 -44.51 24.24 -23.57
N ALA A 628 -44.15 24.02 -22.30
CA ALA A 628 -43.00 24.67 -21.65
C ALA A 628 -41.66 24.29 -22.32
N PHE A 629 -41.58 23.10 -22.90
CA PHE A 629 -40.39 22.62 -23.62
C PHE A 629 -40.53 22.63 -25.15
N GLN A 630 -41.61 23.22 -25.69
CA GLN A 630 -41.88 23.27 -27.13
C GLN A 630 -41.87 21.89 -27.81
N LEU A 631 -42.38 20.88 -27.10
CA LEU A 631 -42.45 19.50 -27.58
C LEU A 631 -43.74 19.26 -28.39
N PRO A 632 -43.74 18.30 -29.33
CA PRO A 632 -44.95 17.88 -30.02
C PRO A 632 -46.03 17.39 -29.04
N ALA A 633 -47.29 17.76 -29.27
CA ALA A 633 -48.38 17.49 -28.34
C ALA A 633 -48.55 15.99 -28.03
N GLY A 634 -48.55 15.64 -26.74
CA GLY A 634 -48.74 14.28 -26.25
C GLY A 634 -47.46 13.46 -26.09
N THR A 635 -46.28 14.09 -26.22
CA THR A 635 -44.97 13.45 -26.05
C THR A 635 -44.71 13.10 -24.59
N ALA A 636 -44.97 14.01 -23.66
CA ALA A 636 -44.88 13.74 -22.23
C ALA A 636 -45.83 12.62 -21.76
N ALA A 637 -47.05 12.57 -22.34
CA ALA A 637 -48.06 11.58 -21.98
C ALA A 637 -47.78 10.15 -22.50
N LYS A 638 -46.93 9.98 -23.52
CA LYS A 638 -46.62 8.68 -24.14
C LYS A 638 -45.35 8.03 -23.58
N THR A 639 -44.50 8.78 -22.90
CA THR A 639 -43.20 8.29 -22.43
C THR A 639 -43.33 7.49 -21.12
N LYS A 640 -43.06 6.17 -21.18
CA LYS A 640 -43.19 5.25 -20.02
C LYS A 640 -42.34 5.68 -18.81
N THR A 641 -41.16 6.21 -19.08
CA THR A 641 -40.20 6.70 -18.06
C THR A 641 -40.78 7.88 -17.29
N LEU A 642 -41.40 8.85 -17.99
CA LEU A 642 -42.02 10.03 -17.40
C LEU A 642 -43.24 9.70 -16.55
N LYS A 643 -44.09 8.76 -16.99
CA LYS A 643 -45.20 8.26 -16.16
C LYS A 643 -44.70 7.68 -14.84
N LYS A 644 -43.68 6.83 -14.89
CA LYS A 644 -43.09 6.21 -13.69
C LYS A 644 -42.49 7.25 -12.75
N PHE A 645 -41.87 8.31 -13.28
CA PHE A 645 -41.35 9.43 -12.49
C PHE A 645 -42.43 10.36 -11.93
N CYS A 646 -43.56 10.56 -12.61
CA CYS A 646 -44.69 11.31 -12.07
C CYS A 646 -45.34 10.58 -10.89
N TYR A 647 -45.44 9.26 -10.95
CA TYR A 647 -46.00 8.46 -9.86
C TYR A 647 -45.12 8.40 -8.61
N ILE A 648 -43.79 8.41 -8.75
CA ILE A 648 -42.87 8.20 -7.62
C ILE A 648 -42.22 9.51 -7.18
N GLY A 649 -41.73 10.32 -8.13
CA GLY A 649 -40.92 11.51 -7.83
C GLY A 649 -41.70 12.75 -7.40
N LEU A 650 -42.98 12.86 -7.79
CA LEU A 650 -43.85 13.98 -7.39
C LEU A 650 -44.48 13.75 -6.02
N ASP A 651 -44.97 12.53 -5.76
CA ASP A 651 -45.51 12.14 -4.44
C ASP A 651 -44.42 12.21 -3.34
N GLU A 652 -43.18 11.77 -3.64
CA GLU A 652 -42.05 11.92 -2.71
C GLU A 652 -41.65 13.38 -2.46
N SER A 653 -41.85 14.26 -3.44
CA SER A 653 -41.53 15.69 -3.31
C SER A 653 -42.61 16.44 -2.52
N LEU A 654 -43.88 16.04 -2.65
CA LEU A 654 -44.99 16.53 -1.83
C LEU A 654 -44.86 16.11 -0.37
N ALA A 655 -44.50 14.84 -0.11
CA ALA A 655 -44.30 14.32 1.25
C ALA A 655 -43.18 15.07 2.02
N LYS A 656 -42.25 15.72 1.31
CA LYS A 656 -41.22 16.58 1.89
C LYS A 656 -41.72 18.00 2.18
N LEU A 657 -42.68 18.52 1.41
CA LEU A 657 -43.28 19.85 1.61
C LEU A 657 -44.28 19.85 2.79
N ASN A 658 -45.11 18.83 2.95
CA ASN A 658 -46.01 18.74 4.11
C ASN A 658 -45.23 18.60 5.43
N LYS A 659 -44.03 17.99 5.41
CA LYS A 659 -43.14 17.92 6.57
C LYS A 659 -42.45 19.24 6.92
N SER A 660 -42.40 20.20 5.99
CA SER A 660 -41.86 21.54 6.27
C SER A 660 -42.92 22.51 6.77
N GLU A 661 -44.20 22.34 6.39
CA GLU A 661 -45.31 23.15 6.93
C GLU A 661 -45.71 22.76 8.36
N ASP A 662 -45.53 21.49 8.77
CA ASP A 662 -45.73 21.05 10.18
C ASP A 662 -44.64 21.54 11.16
N LYS A 663 -43.70 22.39 10.70
CA LYS A 663 -42.60 22.95 11.51
C LYS A 663 -42.54 24.49 11.55
N GLU A 664 -43.57 25.18 11.08
CA GLU A 664 -43.78 26.62 11.37
C GLU A 664 -44.81 26.85 12.47
#